data_AF-A0A538L0X9-F1
#
_entry.id   AF-A0A538L0X9-F1
#
_cell.length_a   1.000
_cell.length_b   1.000
_cell.length_c   1.000
_cell.angle_alpha   90.00
_cell.angle_beta   90.00
_cell.angle_gamma   90.00
#
_symmetry.space_group_name_H-M   'P 1'
#
loop_
_entity.id
_entity.type
_entity.pdbx_description
1 polymer ?
#
loop_
_entity_poly.entity_id
_entity_poly.type
_entity_poly.pdbx_seq_one_letter_code
_entity_poly.pdbx_strand_id
1 'polypeptide(L)'
;MADTESVVAASPVSEEDLARAEEFTREPFLHEGEEADQVLAPGSPRRRALEDALAEIDAGRDVPSVEWQREYSLMLGLERLLSQEQPHLADGTELSAHQVDALSGTLAALMASAQAPGRNGNGNGRRNGELSPDQLTELPSAEIELEGDDEIDEDEEPLDWDAEAEAAEAAEDGEEPPPEDPGADRRFWFEHATGAGKTVAALGFIEASRTGGTLILTHRRNLVDQFNGELRDRGYRHRISGPLLDNQGVDRANGAVTVETYQWFVRNAGRISDAYTIVVCDEAHTALGEKTSASIRRWQGPVFIGMTATGALIARHVTDLFPTQTSRFDLAQAARRGVISPLRCVRIPPGVGVRTIAKVPLRRGEVDQDFDQEELAALLDQGPFNAAVADLYRVRFKDLPGIVYAAGVRHAYNVAKAFQDAGMKARGVSGETPKRELARILAAYERGEIDVLVNAQLLAEGWNSHRATVCMHLAPTASKRVYQQRVGRVTRRAPGKEAGIVVDFVHPATTHDDPVVTLHSLLDRDVYRGGAIVVGPVRRGRGRRLRVERRVLPVTPDPDRRAMVFERELWRIAVEHLSWSEQHVWAALAGARVASNNWRRAKAMLHFDQTGELRRRFVITCLQRNRNTQLRLRALQEIAASRDAEAFDEAIDIVGGWSRDERREGVKVLLQALAERSIGRRDQATAWLWRLAEYTREVHEEYAVQRWPETKRLLGLLVNSSGGAHARNARRLVQAARKQDRRLSAALLAAALAHTPEAEEVLRGARTRMARKPSALARELLRNFPKGRRRRGGRRRRRPGGQNSSGNGRKPAEALSPGADGGPDTSEGGKDGEDGVAPQESAAEEEQAPSAG
;
A
#
# COMPACT_ATOMS: atom_id res chain seq x y z
N MET A 1 43.48 -16.57 66.21
CA MET A 1 43.55 -17.14 64.84
C MET A 1 42.14 -17.05 64.29
N ALA A 2 41.82 -16.30 63.26
CA ALA A 2 42.60 -15.43 62.39
C ALA A 2 41.64 -14.31 61.92
N ASP A 3 42.23 -13.15 61.64
CA ASP A 3 41.61 -12.07 60.89
C ASP A 3 40.99 -12.57 59.59
N THR A 4 39.79 -12.09 59.28
CA THR A 4 39.35 -11.98 57.91
C THR A 4 38.83 -10.56 57.73
N GLU A 5 39.74 -9.73 57.27
CA GLU A 5 39.49 -8.44 56.65
C GLU A 5 38.33 -8.57 55.66
N SER A 6 37.21 -7.92 55.95
CA SER A 6 36.30 -7.51 54.89
C SER A 6 36.94 -6.30 54.24
N VAL A 7 37.76 -6.57 53.23
CA VAL A 7 38.28 -5.56 52.31
C VAL A 7 37.08 -4.91 51.64
N VAL A 8 36.68 -3.74 52.15
CA VAL A 8 35.88 -2.78 51.39
C VAL A 8 36.78 -2.33 50.25
N ALA A 9 36.63 -2.97 49.09
CA ALA A 9 37.37 -2.61 47.89
C ALA A 9 36.98 -1.18 47.50
N ALA A 10 38.00 -0.35 47.32
CA ALA A 10 37.91 1.10 47.22
C ALA A 10 37.01 1.61 46.08
N SER A 11 36.19 2.61 46.41
CA SER A 11 36.26 3.89 45.69
C SER A 11 36.46 4.97 46.75
N PRO A 12 37.29 5.98 46.45
CA PRO A 12 36.63 7.15 45.91
C PRO A 12 37.47 7.74 44.77
N VAL A 13 36.86 7.91 43.61
CA VAL A 13 37.28 9.02 42.76
C VAL A 13 37.15 10.28 43.62
N SER A 14 38.21 11.06 43.81
CA SER A 14 38.09 12.28 44.62
C SER A 14 37.24 13.31 43.86
N GLU A 15 36.42 14.08 44.57
CA GLU A 15 35.64 15.17 43.94
C GLU A 15 36.56 16.20 43.25
N GLU A 16 37.77 16.39 43.79
CA GLU A 16 38.80 17.25 43.20
C GLU A 16 39.32 16.70 41.86
N ASP A 17 39.57 15.39 41.77
CA ASP A 17 40.03 14.76 40.53
C ASP A 17 38.92 14.73 39.46
N LEU A 18 37.66 14.53 39.88
CA LEU A 18 36.51 14.68 38.98
C LEU A 18 36.45 16.11 38.43
N ALA A 19 36.46 17.13 39.29
CA ALA A 19 36.39 18.51 38.85
C ALA A 19 37.55 18.90 37.91
N ARG A 20 38.78 18.46 38.22
CA ARG A 20 39.96 18.66 37.36
C ARG A 20 39.79 18.01 35.99
N ALA A 21 39.33 16.77 35.96
CA ALA A 21 39.11 16.06 34.72
C ALA A 21 37.97 16.67 33.89
N GLU A 22 36.87 17.07 34.52
CA GLU A 22 35.73 17.72 33.85
C GLU A 22 36.11 19.09 33.26
N GLU A 23 36.96 19.88 33.94
CA GLU A 23 37.49 21.14 33.40
C GLU A 23 38.38 20.89 32.17
N PHE A 24 39.24 19.88 32.23
CA PHE A 24 40.14 19.49 31.15
C PHE A 24 39.39 18.94 29.92
N THR A 25 38.44 18.02 30.14
CA THR A 25 37.72 17.34 29.06
C THR A 25 36.51 18.12 28.55
N ARG A 26 36.00 19.05 29.37
CA ARG A 26 34.75 19.81 29.19
C ARG A 26 33.47 18.97 29.16
N GLU A 27 33.57 17.72 29.60
CA GLU A 27 32.47 16.76 29.67
C GLU A 27 32.34 16.25 31.11
N PRO A 28 31.12 16.14 31.65
CA PRO A 28 30.87 15.57 32.97
C PRO A 28 31.05 14.05 32.94
N PHE A 29 31.57 13.48 34.03
CA PHE A 29 31.68 12.02 34.19
C PHE A 29 30.53 11.43 35.02
N LEU A 30 29.86 12.27 35.80
CA LEU A 30 28.70 11.90 36.62
C LEU A 30 27.53 12.85 36.31
N HIS A 31 26.32 12.31 36.15
CA HIS A 31 25.10 13.09 35.93
C HIS A 31 24.21 13.13 37.17
N GLU A 32 23.25 14.07 37.18
CA GLU A 32 22.33 14.25 38.30
C GLU A 32 21.48 12.99 38.53
N GLY A 33 21.52 12.45 39.76
CA GLY A 33 20.80 11.22 40.13
C GLY A 33 21.54 9.90 39.86
N GLU A 34 22.77 9.94 39.34
CA GLU A 34 23.62 8.75 39.19
C GLU A 34 24.45 8.48 40.45
N GLU A 35 24.54 7.20 40.84
CA GLU A 35 25.40 6.76 41.95
C GLU A 35 26.83 6.53 41.45
N ALA A 36 27.80 7.30 41.97
CA ALA A 36 29.20 7.29 41.52
C ALA A 36 29.83 5.89 41.59
N ASP A 37 29.51 5.11 42.62
CA ASP A 37 30.05 3.76 42.83
C ASP A 37 29.63 2.75 41.74
N GLN A 38 28.51 3.01 41.04
CA GLN A 38 28.02 2.15 39.98
C GLN A 38 28.54 2.60 38.61
N VAL A 39 28.48 3.91 38.34
CA VAL A 39 28.83 4.49 37.04
C VAL A 39 30.34 4.55 36.83
N LEU A 40 31.11 4.80 37.88
CA LEU A 40 32.57 4.85 37.87
C LEU A 40 33.19 3.56 38.46
N ALA A 41 32.43 2.47 38.47
CA ALA A 41 32.94 1.17 38.88
C ALA A 41 34.21 0.81 38.08
N PRO A 42 35.20 0.13 38.69
CA PRO A 42 36.42 -0.29 38.01
C PRO A 42 36.13 -1.07 36.71
N GLY A 43 36.75 -0.64 35.61
CA GLY A 43 36.54 -1.25 34.30
C GLY A 43 35.32 -0.76 33.51
N SER A 44 34.54 0.18 34.05
CA SER A 44 33.54 0.90 33.26
C SER A 44 34.19 1.83 32.21
N PRO A 45 33.51 2.12 31.09
CA PRO A 45 34.02 3.06 30.09
C PRO A 45 34.30 4.46 30.64
N ARG A 46 33.43 5.00 31.51
CA ARG A 46 33.63 6.32 32.13
C ARG A 46 34.81 6.35 33.09
N ARG A 47 35.01 5.27 33.87
CA ARG A 47 36.17 5.17 34.76
C ARG A 47 37.49 5.18 33.99
N ARG A 48 37.58 4.45 32.87
CA ARG A 48 38.77 4.48 32.00
C ARG A 48 39.01 5.88 31.40
N ALA A 49 37.97 6.49 30.87
CA ALA A 49 38.04 7.84 30.31
C ALA A 49 38.57 8.86 31.34
N LEU A 50 38.16 8.73 32.60
CA LEU A 50 38.60 9.56 33.70
C LEU A 50 40.06 9.31 34.09
N GLU A 51 40.46 8.05 34.24
CA GLU A 51 41.84 7.68 34.57
C GLU A 51 42.82 8.15 33.48
N ASP A 52 42.45 7.98 32.21
CA ASP A 52 43.26 8.44 31.07
C ASP A 52 43.34 9.98 31.02
N ALA A 53 42.24 10.68 31.36
CA ALA A 53 42.23 12.15 31.43
C ALA A 53 43.17 12.66 32.54
N LEU A 54 43.10 12.08 33.74
CA LEU A 54 43.97 12.43 34.86
C LEU A 54 45.44 12.16 34.54
N ALA A 55 45.74 11.04 33.87
CA ALA A 55 47.10 10.73 33.43
C ALA A 55 47.65 11.78 32.43
N GLU A 56 46.80 12.31 31.54
CA GLU A 56 47.19 13.38 30.63
C GLU A 56 47.39 14.73 31.32
N ILE A 57 46.56 15.05 32.32
CA ILE A 57 46.70 16.27 33.14
C ILE A 57 48.01 16.21 33.94
N ASP A 58 48.29 15.07 34.57
CA ASP A 58 49.52 14.87 35.36
C ASP A 58 50.78 14.87 34.47
N ALA A 59 50.63 14.53 33.17
CA ALA A 59 51.66 14.71 32.15
C ALA A 59 51.83 16.17 31.67
N GLY A 60 51.07 17.12 32.24
CA GLY A 60 51.20 18.56 31.98
C GLY A 60 50.53 19.05 30.70
N ARG A 61 49.47 18.36 30.24
CA ARG A 61 48.70 18.82 29.07
C ARG A 61 47.60 19.80 29.49
N ASP A 62 47.43 20.85 28.69
CA ASP A 62 46.37 21.86 28.89
C ASP A 62 45.04 21.49 28.19
N VAL A 63 45.09 20.56 27.21
CA VAL A 63 43.92 20.08 26.47
C VAL A 63 44.03 18.57 26.20
N PRO A 64 42.89 17.84 26.10
CA PRO A 64 42.89 16.41 25.82
C PRO A 64 43.60 16.09 24.49
N SER A 65 44.32 14.98 24.48
CA SER A 65 44.97 14.46 23.28
C SER A 65 43.96 14.07 22.20
N VAL A 66 44.44 13.99 20.95
CA VAL A 66 43.61 13.47 19.85
C VAL A 66 43.20 12.01 20.10
N GLU A 67 44.04 11.22 20.76
CA GLU A 67 43.73 9.82 21.09
C GLU A 67 42.59 9.75 22.11
N TRP A 68 42.70 10.50 23.21
CA TRP A 68 41.64 10.62 24.21
C TRP A 68 40.33 11.13 23.60
N GLN A 69 40.40 12.19 22.77
CA GLN A 69 39.23 12.74 22.11
C GLN A 69 38.55 11.75 21.16
N ARG A 70 39.33 10.92 20.44
CA ARG A 70 38.78 9.89 19.54
C ARG A 70 38.10 8.75 20.28
N GLU A 71 38.54 8.46 21.49
CA GLU A 71 38.05 7.32 22.25
C GLU A 71 36.87 7.68 23.12
N TYR A 72 36.88 8.86 23.76
CA TYR A 72 35.93 9.18 24.83
C TYR A 72 35.06 10.40 24.58
N SER A 73 35.51 11.39 23.80
CA SER A 73 34.79 12.69 23.68
C SER A 73 33.35 12.53 23.17
N LEU A 74 33.14 11.73 22.12
CA LEU A 74 31.80 11.53 21.57
C LEU A 74 30.91 10.71 22.53
N MET A 75 31.48 9.70 23.19
CA MET A 75 30.73 8.86 24.14
C MET A 75 30.21 9.70 25.32
N LEU A 76 31.11 10.38 26.04
CA LEU A 76 30.75 11.23 27.19
C LEU A 76 29.82 12.37 26.77
N GLY A 77 30.09 12.95 25.59
CA GLY A 77 29.27 14.01 25.01
C GLY A 77 27.83 13.58 24.71
N LEU A 78 27.65 12.36 24.19
CA LEU A 78 26.33 11.79 23.94
C LEU A 78 25.61 11.47 25.25
N GLU A 79 26.30 10.95 26.27
CA GLU A 79 25.72 10.71 27.60
C GLU A 79 25.23 12.01 28.24
N ARG A 80 26.02 13.08 28.19
CA ARG A 80 25.61 14.42 28.65
C ARG A 80 24.40 14.96 27.89
N LEU A 81 24.36 14.80 26.58
CA LEU A 81 23.25 15.33 25.78
C LEU A 81 21.96 14.55 26.02
N LEU A 82 22.06 13.22 26.16
CA LEU A 82 20.93 12.30 26.29
C LEU A 82 20.41 12.14 27.72
N SER A 83 21.19 12.52 28.74
CA SER A 83 20.74 12.58 30.14
C SER A 83 19.79 13.75 30.43
N GLN A 84 19.70 14.72 29.53
CA GLN A 84 18.75 15.82 29.63
C GLN A 84 17.31 15.33 29.40
N GLU A 85 16.35 15.82 30.18
CA GLU A 85 14.93 15.51 29.98
C GLU A 85 14.44 15.88 28.57
N GLN A 86 14.95 16.99 28.03
CA GLN A 86 14.71 17.46 26.66
C GLN A 86 16.05 17.84 26.00
N PRO A 87 16.69 16.90 25.30
CA PRO A 87 17.94 17.15 24.59
C PRO A 87 17.74 18.27 23.55
N HIS A 88 18.58 19.30 23.59
CA HIS A 88 18.45 20.46 22.70
C HIS A 88 19.80 20.87 22.09
N LEU A 89 19.73 21.57 20.96
CA LEU A 89 20.89 22.17 20.30
C LEU A 89 21.25 23.54 20.91
N ALA A 90 22.39 24.11 20.51
CA ALA A 90 22.89 25.39 21.01
C ALA A 90 21.93 26.58 20.85
N ASP A 91 20.96 26.52 19.92
CA ASP A 91 19.92 27.52 19.70
C ASP A 91 18.63 27.26 20.51
N GLY A 92 18.61 26.23 21.35
CA GLY A 92 17.43 25.78 22.10
C GLY A 92 16.47 24.91 21.30
N THR A 93 16.82 24.49 20.07
CA THR A 93 15.99 23.55 19.31
C THR A 93 15.99 22.18 19.99
N GLU A 94 14.84 21.74 20.48
CA GLU A 94 14.63 20.39 21.01
C GLU A 94 14.81 19.32 19.91
N LEU A 95 15.48 18.23 20.28
CA LEU A 95 15.63 17.05 19.45
C LEU A 95 14.38 16.18 19.55
N SER A 96 13.83 15.82 18.39
CA SER A 96 12.70 14.89 18.31
C SER A 96 13.12 13.46 18.64
N ALA A 97 12.17 12.62 19.07
CA ALA A 97 12.43 11.24 19.49
C ALA A 97 13.26 10.42 18.50
N HIS A 98 12.99 10.47 17.19
CA HIS A 98 13.78 9.71 16.21
C HIS A 98 15.20 10.24 16.01
N GLN A 99 15.46 11.52 16.32
CA GLN A 99 16.82 12.08 16.33
C GLN A 99 17.57 11.63 17.58
N VAL A 100 16.89 11.60 18.72
CA VAL A 100 17.38 11.01 19.97
C VAL A 100 17.72 9.54 19.76
N ASP A 101 16.85 8.75 19.10
CA ASP A 101 17.08 7.33 18.77
C ASP A 101 18.38 7.11 17.96
N ALA A 102 18.73 8.03 17.04
CA ALA A 102 19.96 7.93 16.26
C ALA A 102 21.22 8.20 17.10
N LEU A 103 21.14 9.18 18.01
CA LEU A 103 22.21 9.52 18.93
C LEU A 103 22.40 8.41 19.98
N SER A 104 21.30 7.92 20.57
CA SER A 104 21.31 6.86 21.58
C SER A 104 21.77 5.52 21.01
N GLY A 105 21.33 5.15 19.80
CA GLY A 105 21.82 3.96 19.11
C GLY A 105 23.32 4.02 18.83
N THR A 106 23.85 5.21 18.52
CA THR A 106 25.31 5.41 18.36
C THR A 106 26.03 5.29 19.71
N LEU A 107 25.49 5.88 20.78
CA LEU A 107 26.05 5.75 22.12
C LEU A 107 26.10 4.29 22.57
N ALA A 108 25.00 3.54 22.43
CA ALA A 108 24.94 2.13 22.79
C ALA A 108 26.00 1.31 22.05
N ALA A 109 26.19 1.57 20.75
CA ALA A 109 27.22 0.89 19.96
C ALA A 109 28.66 1.26 20.40
N LEU A 110 28.91 2.52 20.75
CA LEU A 110 30.19 2.97 21.30
C LEU A 110 30.48 2.32 22.67
N MET A 111 29.48 2.25 23.55
CA MET A 111 29.60 1.61 24.86
C MET A 111 29.85 0.10 24.74
N ALA A 112 29.15 -0.59 23.84
CA ALA A 112 29.38 -2.00 23.56
C ALA A 112 30.82 -2.26 23.04
N SER A 113 31.32 -1.42 22.13
CA SER A 113 32.71 -1.46 21.66
C SER A 113 33.72 -1.19 22.78
N ALA A 114 33.40 -0.27 23.70
CA ALA A 114 34.25 0.04 24.84
C ALA A 114 34.27 -1.09 25.90
N GLN A 115 33.21 -1.91 25.99
CA GLN A 115 33.08 -3.00 26.97
C GLN A 115 33.60 -4.36 26.49
N ALA A 116 33.87 -4.53 25.18
CA ALA A 116 34.31 -5.79 24.62
C ALA A 116 35.66 -6.28 25.24
N PRO A 117 35.71 -7.49 25.83
CA PRO A 117 36.92 -8.02 26.44
C PRO A 117 37.95 -8.38 25.37
N GLY A 118 39.04 -7.61 25.29
CA GLY A 118 40.11 -7.84 24.32
C GLY A 118 40.87 -6.59 23.82
N ARG A 119 40.46 -5.38 24.21
CA ARG A 119 41.19 -4.14 23.84
C ARG A 119 42.53 -3.97 24.57
N ASN A 120 42.79 -4.77 25.62
CA ASN A 120 44.08 -4.82 26.30
C ASN A 120 44.99 -5.89 25.71
N GLY A 121 45.83 -5.52 24.75
CA GLY A 121 46.93 -6.37 24.31
C GLY A 121 47.37 -6.13 22.87
N ASN A 122 48.59 -5.62 22.70
CA ASN A 122 49.35 -5.82 21.49
C ASN A 122 49.40 -7.34 21.18
N GLY A 123 48.82 -7.77 20.06
CA GLY A 123 49.08 -9.10 19.48
C GLY A 123 47.84 -9.94 19.13
N ASN A 124 47.72 -10.24 17.84
CA ASN A 124 47.02 -11.35 17.18
C ASN A 124 46.08 -12.24 18.02
N GLY A 125 44.84 -12.31 17.56
CA GLY A 125 44.19 -13.59 17.26
C GLY A 125 43.06 -14.03 18.17
N ARG A 126 41.87 -14.12 17.55
CA ARG A 126 40.72 -14.99 17.88
C ARG A 126 39.83 -14.61 19.07
N ARG A 127 38.66 -14.05 18.74
CA ARG A 127 37.31 -14.68 18.72
C ARG A 127 36.28 -13.57 18.90
N ASN A 128 35.25 -13.51 18.06
CA ASN A 128 33.96 -12.95 18.45
C ASN A 128 32.84 -13.83 17.89
N GLY A 129 31.88 -14.12 18.76
CA GLY A 129 30.62 -14.75 18.41
C GLY A 129 29.72 -13.73 17.72
N GLU A 130 28.96 -14.21 16.75
CA GLU A 130 27.90 -13.48 16.08
C GLU A 130 26.78 -13.16 17.09
N LEU A 131 26.39 -11.90 17.17
CA LEU A 131 25.13 -11.50 17.78
C LEU A 131 24.10 -11.40 16.64
N SER A 132 23.00 -12.13 16.77
CA SER A 132 21.91 -12.10 15.81
C SER A 132 21.08 -10.80 15.93
N PRO A 133 20.45 -10.33 14.83
CA PRO A 133 19.67 -9.08 14.81
C PRO A 133 18.49 -9.01 15.79
N ASP A 134 18.03 -10.14 16.34
CA ASP A 134 16.85 -10.20 17.21
C ASP A 134 17.09 -9.69 18.64
N GLN A 135 18.35 -9.54 19.07
CA GLN A 135 18.68 -9.13 20.45
C GLN A 135 18.65 -7.61 20.70
N LEU A 136 18.34 -6.79 19.69
CA LEU A 136 18.23 -5.32 19.81
C LEU A 136 16.78 -4.81 19.70
N THR A 137 15.80 -5.70 19.59
CA THR A 137 14.37 -5.34 19.43
C THR A 137 13.59 -5.23 20.75
N GLU A 138 14.18 -5.61 21.88
CA GLU A 138 13.50 -5.54 23.19
C GLU A 138 14.25 -4.62 24.16
N LEU A 139 13.93 -3.32 24.12
CA LEU A 139 14.14 -2.40 25.24
C LEU A 139 12.87 -1.56 25.44
N PRO A 140 12.49 -1.27 26.70
CA PRO A 140 11.15 -0.83 27.04
C PRO A 140 10.91 0.62 26.58
N SER A 141 10.02 0.81 25.61
CA SER A 141 9.42 2.12 25.36
C SER A 141 8.44 2.43 26.49
N ALA A 142 8.68 3.53 27.21
CA ALA A 142 7.76 4.05 28.22
C ALA A 142 6.33 4.13 27.67
N GLU A 143 5.41 3.46 28.37
CA GLU A 143 3.98 3.41 28.08
C GLU A 143 3.39 4.83 28.15
N ILE A 144 2.76 5.27 27.07
CA ILE A 144 1.76 6.33 27.10
C ILE A 144 0.43 5.66 26.79
N GLU A 145 -0.41 5.54 27.82
CA GLU A 145 -1.79 5.09 27.71
C GLU A 145 -2.57 5.99 26.75
N LEU A 146 -3.09 5.40 25.68
CA LEU A 146 -4.18 5.98 24.88
C LEU A 146 -5.27 4.92 24.75
N GLU A 147 -6.31 5.07 25.57
CA GLU A 147 -7.56 4.32 25.50
C GLU A 147 -8.24 4.47 24.13
N GLY A 148 -8.65 3.35 23.54
CA GLY A 148 -9.57 3.31 22.40
C GLY A 148 -9.47 2.04 21.57
N ASP A 149 -10.25 1.03 21.95
CA ASP A 149 -10.54 -0.24 21.28
C ASP A 149 -10.58 -0.19 19.74
N ASP A 150 -10.00 -1.21 19.11
CA ASP A 150 -10.67 -2.06 18.12
C ASP A 150 -9.87 -3.38 18.02
N GLU A 151 -10.50 -4.49 18.46
CA GLU A 151 -10.00 -5.88 18.48
C GLU A 151 -9.47 -6.34 17.11
N ILE A 152 -8.27 -6.95 17.09
CA ILE A 152 -7.73 -7.72 15.97
C ILE A 152 -7.43 -9.12 16.50
N ASP A 153 -8.07 -10.12 15.87
CA ASP A 153 -7.97 -11.55 16.17
C ASP A 153 -6.50 -12.05 16.17
N GLU A 154 -6.14 -12.78 17.22
CA GLU A 154 -4.95 -13.63 17.33
C GLU A 154 -5.20 -14.93 16.54
N ASP A 155 -4.53 -15.11 15.40
CA ASP A 155 -4.29 -16.42 14.76
C ASP A 155 -3.33 -16.21 13.56
N GLU A 156 -2.04 -15.98 13.83
CA GLU A 156 -0.96 -16.24 12.86
C GLU A 156 0.07 -17.16 13.53
N GLU A 157 0.13 -18.41 13.06
CA GLU A 157 1.16 -19.38 13.43
C GLU A 157 2.56 -18.86 13.02
N PRO A 158 3.60 -19.02 13.86
CA PRO A 158 4.95 -18.63 13.50
C PRO A 158 5.52 -19.59 12.44
N LEU A 159 6.01 -19.01 11.34
CA LEU A 159 6.85 -19.71 10.37
C LEU A 159 8.13 -20.17 11.08
N ASP A 160 8.35 -21.48 11.07
CA ASP A 160 9.53 -22.14 11.62
C ASP A 160 10.76 -21.79 10.77
N TRP A 161 11.61 -20.91 11.29
CA TRP A 161 12.92 -20.59 10.72
C TRP A 161 13.93 -21.60 11.28
N ASP A 162 14.14 -22.71 10.56
CA ASP A 162 15.17 -23.70 10.89
C ASP A 162 16.56 -23.12 10.61
N ALA A 163 17.15 -22.46 11.61
CA ALA A 163 18.51 -21.93 11.57
C ALA A 163 19.58 -23.02 11.35
N GLU A 164 19.26 -24.29 11.63
CA GLU A 164 20.14 -25.44 11.37
C GLU A 164 20.26 -25.78 9.88
N ALA A 165 19.27 -25.43 9.04
CA ALA A 165 19.32 -25.68 7.61
C ALA A 165 20.24 -24.69 6.86
N GLU A 166 20.24 -23.41 7.22
CA GLU A 166 21.18 -22.42 6.66
C GLU A 166 22.63 -22.67 7.13
N ALA A 167 22.81 -23.10 8.38
CA ALA A 167 24.14 -23.46 8.89
C ALA A 167 24.73 -24.72 8.22
N ALA A 168 23.86 -25.63 7.73
CA ALA A 168 24.29 -26.80 6.97
C ALA A 168 24.65 -26.48 5.52
N GLU A 169 23.96 -25.52 4.87
CA GLU A 169 24.33 -25.05 3.53
C GLU A 169 25.63 -24.20 3.55
N ALA A 170 25.87 -23.42 4.61
CA ALA A 170 27.09 -22.64 4.79
C ALA A 170 28.36 -23.49 5.05
N ALA A 171 28.21 -24.78 5.38
CA ALA A 171 29.32 -25.68 5.66
C ALA A 171 29.79 -26.48 4.42
N GLU A 172 29.00 -26.55 3.35
CA GLU A 172 29.37 -27.27 2.11
C GLU A 172 30.17 -26.41 1.12
N ASP A 173 30.05 -25.08 1.17
CA ASP A 173 30.89 -24.16 0.40
C ASP A 173 32.00 -23.61 1.29
N GLY A 174 33.24 -24.04 1.05
CA GLY A 174 34.44 -23.61 1.79
C GLY A 174 34.81 -22.15 1.55
N GLU A 175 33.94 -21.21 1.92
CA GLU A 175 34.22 -19.78 1.93
C GLU A 175 35.15 -19.44 3.10
N GLU A 176 36.32 -18.90 2.78
CA GLU A 176 37.22 -18.29 3.76
C GLU A 176 36.47 -17.17 4.51
N PRO A 177 36.64 -17.04 5.84
CA PRO A 177 36.04 -15.93 6.57
C PRO A 177 36.48 -14.60 5.94
N PRO A 178 35.55 -13.64 5.73
CA PRO A 178 35.89 -12.38 5.07
C PRO A 178 37.03 -11.68 5.82
N PRO A 179 37.94 -11.00 5.10
CA PRO A 179 39.08 -10.33 5.72
C PRO A 179 38.61 -9.34 6.79
N GLU A 180 39.24 -9.36 7.97
CA GLU A 180 38.97 -8.41 9.07
C GLU A 180 39.04 -6.99 8.52
N ASP A 181 37.93 -6.24 8.63
CA ASP A 181 37.79 -4.88 8.14
C ASP A 181 38.18 -3.89 9.26
N PRO A 182 39.39 -3.32 9.24
CA PRO A 182 39.89 -2.56 10.37
C PRO A 182 39.08 -1.28 10.59
N GLY A 183 38.73 -1.00 11.85
CA GLY A 183 37.92 0.15 12.24
C GLY A 183 36.43 0.03 11.92
N ALA A 184 35.94 -1.16 11.56
CA ALA A 184 34.51 -1.45 11.37
C ALA A 184 33.67 -1.12 12.62
N ASP A 185 34.21 -1.33 13.82
CA ASP A 185 33.60 -1.05 15.12
C ASP A 185 33.35 0.45 15.40
N ARG A 186 33.92 1.33 14.58
CA ARG A 186 33.78 2.80 14.69
C ARG A 186 33.00 3.42 13.52
N ARG A 187 32.31 2.60 12.72
CA ARG A 187 31.54 3.06 11.55
C ARG A 187 30.07 2.71 11.70
N PHE A 188 29.29 3.74 11.96
CA PHE A 188 27.86 3.66 12.22
C PHE A 188 27.07 4.31 11.10
N TRP A 189 25.81 3.95 10.95
CA TRP A 189 24.90 4.70 10.10
C TRP A 189 23.46 4.68 10.60
N PHE A 190 22.66 5.64 10.14
CA PHE A 190 21.22 5.64 10.37
C PHE A 190 20.45 6.00 9.10
N GLU A 191 19.25 5.46 8.99
CA GLU A 191 18.34 5.68 7.87
C GLU A 191 17.19 6.59 8.29
N HIS A 192 17.18 7.85 7.87
CA HIS A 192 16.12 8.80 8.23
C HIS A 192 15.49 9.42 6.97
N ALA A 193 14.16 9.47 6.93
CA ALA A 193 13.41 10.00 5.80
C ALA A 193 13.82 11.44 5.43
N THR A 194 13.74 11.76 4.13
CA THR A 194 13.93 13.14 3.67
C THR A 194 12.85 14.03 4.27
N GLY A 195 13.27 15.11 4.93
CA GLY A 195 12.38 16.02 5.66
C GLY A 195 12.16 15.64 7.13
N ALA A 196 12.71 14.53 7.63
CA ALA A 196 12.70 14.18 9.06
C ALA A 196 13.77 14.90 9.89
N GLY A 197 14.60 15.75 9.28
CA GLY A 197 15.62 16.52 9.99
C GLY A 197 16.95 15.77 10.18
N LYS A 198 17.43 15.04 9.17
CA LYS A 198 18.79 14.43 9.15
C LYS A 198 19.88 15.42 9.58
N THR A 199 19.82 16.64 9.08
CA THR A 199 20.78 17.68 9.44
C THR A 199 20.73 18.03 10.93
N VAL A 200 19.54 18.08 11.53
CA VAL A 200 19.39 18.33 12.98
C VAL A 200 20.03 17.20 13.79
N ALA A 201 19.86 15.94 13.38
CA ALA A 201 20.58 14.81 13.98
C ALA A 201 22.11 14.94 13.83
N ALA A 202 22.59 15.39 12.66
CA ALA A 202 24.00 15.68 12.42
C ALA A 202 24.56 16.71 13.40
N LEU A 203 23.81 17.79 13.65
CA LEU A 203 24.17 18.81 14.62
C LEU A 203 24.11 18.31 16.06
N GLY A 204 23.27 17.32 16.36
CA GLY A 204 23.28 16.62 17.65
C GLY A 204 24.64 15.97 17.95
N PHE A 205 25.30 15.38 16.96
CA PHE A 205 26.67 14.85 17.12
C PHE A 205 27.71 15.95 17.32
N ILE A 206 27.52 17.12 16.70
CA ILE A 206 28.37 18.29 16.91
C ILE A 206 28.17 18.86 18.32
N GLU A 207 26.92 18.93 18.79
CA GLU A 207 26.56 19.38 20.14
C GLU A 207 27.10 18.42 21.21
N ALA A 208 27.07 17.11 20.92
CA ALA A 208 27.64 16.10 21.80
C ALA A 208 29.14 16.32 22.00
N SER A 209 29.92 16.57 20.94
CA SER A 209 31.37 16.74 21.07
C SER A 209 31.80 18.19 21.25
N ARG A 210 32.29 18.56 22.44
CA ARG A 210 32.81 19.92 22.73
C ARG A 210 34.29 20.11 22.36
N THR A 211 35.09 19.06 22.46
CA THR A 211 36.55 19.11 22.27
C THR A 211 37.00 18.48 20.95
N GLY A 212 36.27 17.49 20.44
CA GLY A 212 36.57 16.80 19.18
C GLY A 212 36.20 17.60 17.93
N GLY A 213 37.07 17.57 16.91
CA GLY A 213 36.77 18.15 15.60
C GLY A 213 35.79 17.30 14.79
N THR A 214 34.89 17.95 14.05
CA THR A 214 33.90 17.28 13.19
C THR A 214 34.09 17.64 11.72
N LEU A 215 34.20 16.63 10.85
CA LEU A 215 34.20 16.78 9.40
C LEU A 215 32.87 16.29 8.83
N ILE A 216 32.10 17.17 8.19
CA ILE A 216 30.88 16.81 7.47
C ILE A 216 31.21 16.67 5.99
N LEU A 217 30.93 15.50 5.42
CA LEU A 217 31.09 15.17 4.02
C LEU A 217 29.73 15.12 3.31
N THR A 218 29.64 15.79 2.17
CA THR A 218 28.47 15.76 1.29
C THR A 218 28.86 15.56 -0.17
N HIS A 219 27.92 15.23 -1.05
CA HIS A 219 28.20 14.92 -2.45
C HIS A 219 28.15 16.14 -3.38
N ARG A 220 27.57 17.29 -2.96
CA ARG A 220 27.47 18.50 -3.80
C ARG A 220 27.86 19.78 -3.06
N ARG A 221 28.41 20.75 -3.80
CA ARG A 221 28.84 22.06 -3.27
C ARG A 221 27.69 22.91 -2.70
N ASN A 222 26.50 22.85 -3.29
CA ASN A 222 25.34 23.59 -2.77
C ASN A 222 24.87 23.07 -1.40
N LEU A 223 25.06 21.77 -1.12
CA LEU A 223 24.79 21.22 0.21
C LEU A 223 25.82 21.72 1.22
N VAL A 224 27.08 21.90 0.83
CA VAL A 224 28.11 22.52 1.69
C VAL A 224 27.66 23.93 2.13
N ASP A 225 27.18 24.74 1.19
CA ASP A 225 26.69 26.08 1.50
C ASP A 225 25.45 26.04 2.42
N GLN A 226 24.54 25.07 2.20
CA GLN A 226 23.35 24.88 3.04
C GLN A 226 23.71 24.47 4.48
N PHE A 227 24.59 23.48 4.65
CA PHE A 227 25.06 23.04 5.98
C PHE A 227 25.77 24.17 6.72
N ASN A 228 26.63 24.94 6.04
CA ASN A 228 27.28 26.11 6.65
C ASN A 228 26.27 27.20 7.05
N GLY A 229 25.18 27.38 6.30
CA GLY A 229 24.07 28.25 6.69
C GLY A 229 23.40 27.75 7.97
N GLU A 230 22.99 26.48 7.99
CA GLU A 230 22.33 25.88 9.15
C GLU A 230 23.21 25.90 10.42
N LEU A 231 24.52 25.66 10.30
CA LEU A 231 25.47 25.78 11.41
C LEU A 231 25.54 27.21 11.96
N ARG A 232 25.51 28.23 11.10
CA ARG A 232 25.54 29.64 11.54
C ARG A 232 24.25 30.03 12.25
N ASP A 233 23.11 29.67 11.65
CA ASP A 233 21.79 30.04 12.16
C ASP A 233 21.51 29.40 13.51
N ARG A 234 22.07 28.19 13.76
CA ARG A 234 21.87 27.42 14.98
C ARG A 234 22.96 27.62 16.06
N GLY A 235 23.81 28.64 15.92
CA GLY A 235 24.76 29.04 16.98
C GLY A 235 26.18 28.47 16.88
N TYR A 236 26.48 27.58 15.94
CA TYR A 236 27.80 26.94 15.79
C TYR A 236 28.82 27.78 15.02
N ARG A 237 28.52 29.05 14.70
CA ARG A 237 29.37 29.94 13.89
C ARG A 237 30.82 29.99 14.37
N HIS A 238 31.06 29.97 15.67
CA HIS A 238 32.38 30.08 16.29
C HIS A 238 33.25 28.83 16.10
N ARG A 239 32.65 27.68 15.79
CA ARG A 239 33.36 26.41 15.54
C ARG A 239 33.66 26.18 14.06
N ILE A 240 33.01 26.92 13.15
CA ILE A 240 33.18 26.74 11.70
C ILE A 240 34.61 27.14 11.32
N SER A 241 35.36 26.20 10.75
CA SER A 241 36.73 26.42 10.28
C SER A 241 36.86 26.12 8.79
N GLY A 242 37.94 26.63 8.18
CA GLY A 242 38.41 26.08 6.90
C GLY A 242 38.95 24.66 7.08
N PRO A 243 39.20 23.93 5.97
CA PRO A 243 39.66 22.56 6.07
C PRO A 243 41.05 22.44 6.70
N LEU A 244 41.13 21.68 7.80
CA LEU A 244 42.37 21.37 8.50
C LEU A 244 43.18 20.29 7.78
N LEU A 245 44.39 20.64 7.34
CA LEU A 245 45.34 19.76 6.67
C LEU A 245 46.70 19.81 7.37
N ASP A 246 47.44 18.71 7.31
CA ASP A 246 48.85 18.61 7.73
C ASP A 246 49.12 19.14 9.16
N ASN A 247 48.12 19.06 10.05
CA ASN A 247 48.13 19.54 11.45
C ASN A 247 48.52 21.03 11.64
N GLN A 248 48.35 21.87 10.61
CA GLN A 248 48.65 23.31 10.69
C GLN A 248 47.50 24.10 11.32
N GLY A 249 47.81 24.93 12.33
CA GLY A 249 46.89 25.97 12.84
C GLY A 249 45.65 25.48 13.60
N VAL A 250 45.73 24.29 14.23
CA VAL A 250 44.59 23.69 14.93
C VAL A 250 44.31 24.41 16.26
N ASP A 251 43.22 25.17 16.32
CA ASP A 251 42.62 25.54 17.61
C ASP A 251 41.89 24.31 18.17
N ARG A 252 42.64 23.50 18.94
CA ARG A 252 42.18 22.22 19.51
C ARG A 252 41.17 22.40 20.64
N ALA A 253 40.96 23.62 21.12
CA ALA A 253 40.19 23.87 22.32
C ALA A 253 38.68 23.71 22.10
N ASN A 254 38.15 24.04 20.92
CA ASN A 254 36.69 24.17 20.68
C ASN A 254 36.13 23.20 19.63
N GLY A 255 36.87 22.16 19.25
CA GLY A 255 36.41 21.13 18.30
C GLY A 255 35.94 21.71 16.96
N ALA A 256 36.87 22.02 16.07
CA ALA A 256 36.57 22.66 14.79
C ALA A 256 35.59 21.86 13.91
N VAL A 257 34.65 22.56 13.26
CA VAL A 257 33.66 21.97 12.34
C VAL A 257 33.95 22.41 10.91
N THR A 258 34.21 21.45 10.03
CA THR A 258 34.43 21.68 8.60
C THR A 258 33.38 20.96 7.79
N VAL A 259 32.85 21.60 6.75
CA VAL A 259 31.93 20.99 5.79
C VAL A 259 32.58 20.99 4.41
N GLU A 260 32.76 19.81 3.81
CA GLU A 260 33.38 19.66 2.49
C GLU A 260 32.74 18.54 1.67
N THR A 261 33.18 18.39 0.42
CA THR A 261 32.65 17.37 -0.49
C THR A 261 33.43 16.05 -0.42
N TYR A 262 32.79 14.92 -0.77
CA TYR A 262 33.49 13.64 -0.96
C TYR A 262 34.65 13.73 -1.98
N GLN A 263 34.50 14.55 -3.02
CA GLN A 263 35.58 14.78 -3.99
C GLN A 263 36.78 15.48 -3.35
N TRP A 264 36.55 16.45 -2.45
CA TRP A 264 37.62 17.08 -1.67
C TRP A 264 38.27 16.07 -0.73
N PHE A 265 37.48 15.25 -0.04
CA PHE A 265 37.96 14.21 0.87
C PHE A 265 38.92 13.24 0.18
N VAL A 266 38.52 12.66 -0.96
CA VAL A 266 39.36 11.70 -1.71
C VAL A 266 40.65 12.36 -2.22
N ARG A 267 40.60 13.63 -2.63
CA ARG A 267 41.80 14.37 -3.12
C ARG A 267 42.83 14.64 -2.03
N ASN A 268 42.38 14.76 -0.78
CA ASN A 268 43.23 15.09 0.36
C ASN A 268 43.42 13.90 1.32
N ALA A 269 42.97 12.70 0.93
CA ALA A 269 43.13 11.49 1.73
C ALA A 269 44.61 11.31 2.12
N GLY A 270 44.87 11.12 3.42
CA GLY A 270 46.22 11.02 3.99
C GLY A 270 46.85 12.35 4.44
N ARG A 271 46.27 13.50 4.07
CA ARG A 271 46.70 14.84 4.54
C ARG A 271 45.71 15.49 5.51
N ILE A 272 44.53 14.89 5.65
CA ILE A 272 43.48 15.38 6.55
C ILE A 272 43.99 15.26 7.99
N SER A 273 43.82 16.34 8.76
CA SER A 273 44.28 16.40 10.14
C SER A 273 43.64 15.33 11.01
N ASP A 274 44.43 14.83 11.96
CA ASP A 274 43.99 13.88 12.97
C ASP A 274 43.00 14.47 13.98
N ALA A 275 42.92 15.80 14.06
CA ALA A 275 42.04 16.57 14.93
C ALA A 275 40.54 16.34 14.67
N TYR A 276 40.16 15.84 13.49
CA TYR A 276 38.80 15.36 13.29
C TYR A 276 38.64 14.00 13.97
N THR A 277 37.81 13.98 15.01
CA THR A 277 37.46 12.76 15.74
C THR A 277 36.12 12.20 15.30
N ILE A 278 35.30 13.00 14.62
CA ILE A 278 34.00 12.62 14.08
C ILE A 278 33.95 12.96 12.60
N VAL A 279 33.49 12.01 11.78
CA VAL A 279 33.22 12.23 10.35
C VAL A 279 31.76 11.89 10.06
N VAL A 280 30.99 12.90 9.70
CA VAL A 280 29.59 12.75 9.32
C VAL A 280 29.49 12.66 7.80
N CYS A 281 28.88 11.59 7.31
CA CYS A 281 28.73 11.28 5.89
C CYS A 281 27.27 11.46 5.45
N ASP A 282 26.92 12.61 4.85
CA ASP A 282 25.58 12.84 4.28
C ASP A 282 25.40 12.17 2.92
N GLU A 283 24.22 11.60 2.70
CA GLU A 283 23.94 10.67 1.61
C GLU A 283 24.99 9.55 1.55
N ALA A 284 25.18 8.87 2.68
CA ALA A 284 26.24 7.87 2.91
C ALA A 284 26.37 6.79 1.83
N HIS A 285 25.28 6.48 1.10
CA HIS A 285 25.32 5.58 -0.05
C HIS A 285 26.27 6.08 -1.17
N THR A 286 26.52 7.38 -1.28
CA THR A 286 27.50 7.96 -2.21
C THR A 286 28.95 7.68 -1.79
N ALA A 287 29.20 7.36 -0.52
CA ALA A 287 30.51 6.98 -0.02
C ALA A 287 30.94 5.56 -0.43
N LEU A 288 30.03 4.75 -0.97
CA LEU A 288 30.29 3.37 -1.41
C LEU A 288 31.18 3.28 -2.65
N GLY A 289 31.43 4.40 -3.35
CA GLY A 289 32.37 4.46 -4.48
C GLY A 289 33.78 4.02 -4.07
N GLU A 290 34.46 3.26 -4.94
CA GLU A 290 35.71 2.55 -4.64
C GLU A 290 36.80 3.42 -3.98
N LYS A 291 37.05 4.62 -4.50
CA LYS A 291 38.07 5.53 -3.94
C LYS A 291 37.68 6.09 -2.58
N THR A 292 36.39 6.40 -2.39
CA THR A 292 35.87 6.98 -1.16
C THR A 292 35.85 5.94 -0.04
N SER A 293 35.30 4.75 -0.32
CA SER A 293 35.26 3.65 0.63
C SER A 293 36.66 3.19 1.04
N ALA A 294 37.60 3.08 0.09
CA ALA A 294 38.99 2.76 0.40
C ALA A 294 39.68 3.85 1.25
N SER A 295 39.32 5.12 1.07
CA SER A 295 39.86 6.22 1.89
C SER A 295 39.29 6.23 3.31
N ILE A 296 37.99 5.91 3.46
CA ILE A 296 37.34 5.75 4.78
C ILE A 296 37.95 4.55 5.54
N ARG A 297 38.09 3.39 4.88
CA ARG A 297 38.69 2.19 5.50
C ARG A 297 40.15 2.38 5.93
N ARG A 298 40.90 3.24 5.23
CA ARG A 298 42.28 3.59 5.59
C ARG A 298 42.37 4.52 6.80
N TRP A 299 41.34 5.30 7.11
CA TRP A 299 41.36 6.29 8.19
C TRP A 299 40.61 5.77 9.41
N GLN A 300 41.28 4.99 10.26
CA GLN A 300 40.65 4.25 11.36
C GLN A 300 40.46 5.06 12.66
N GLY A 301 41.05 6.25 12.73
CA GLY A 301 41.02 7.10 13.94
C GLY A 301 39.63 7.60 14.33
N PRO A 302 38.92 8.34 13.44
CA PRO A 302 37.65 8.96 13.79
C PRO A 302 36.47 7.97 13.79
N VAL A 303 35.41 8.36 14.49
CA VAL A 303 34.10 7.73 14.39
C VAL A 303 33.40 8.22 13.13
N PHE A 304 32.96 7.31 12.26
CA PHE A 304 32.19 7.67 11.07
C PHE A 304 30.70 7.44 11.31
N ILE A 305 29.89 8.43 10.91
CA ILE A 305 28.43 8.38 11.01
C ILE A 305 27.85 8.63 9.62
N GLY A 306 27.36 7.58 8.98
CA GLY A 306 26.61 7.66 7.73
C GLY A 306 25.16 8.06 7.98
N MET A 307 24.67 9.07 7.27
CA MET A 307 23.24 9.36 7.22
C MET A 307 22.71 9.22 5.80
N THR A 308 21.60 8.50 5.65
CA THR A 308 20.98 8.27 4.35
C THR A 308 19.46 8.26 4.50
N ALA A 309 18.75 8.59 3.42
CA ALA A 309 17.31 8.35 3.35
C ALA A 309 16.98 6.93 2.85
N THR A 310 17.98 6.21 2.32
CA THR A 310 17.85 4.89 1.68
C THR A 310 19.00 3.99 2.09
N GLY A 311 18.71 2.84 2.69
CA GLY A 311 19.74 1.87 3.13
C GLY A 311 20.32 0.94 2.04
N ALA A 312 19.68 0.80 0.87
CA ALA A 312 20.04 -0.20 -0.14
C ALA A 312 20.53 0.41 -1.47
N LEU A 313 21.54 -0.25 -2.06
CA LEU A 313 22.00 -0.09 -3.44
C LEU A 313 22.03 -1.47 -4.11
N ILE A 314 21.77 -1.51 -5.42
CA ILE A 314 21.58 -2.70 -6.28
C ILE A 314 22.59 -3.86 -6.09
N ALA A 315 23.76 -3.61 -5.48
CA ALA A 315 24.79 -4.63 -5.22
C ALA A 315 25.68 -4.39 -3.98
N ARG A 316 25.46 -3.31 -3.20
CA ARG A 316 26.30 -2.95 -2.04
C ARG A 316 25.46 -2.27 -0.99
N HIS A 317 25.37 -2.84 0.20
CA HIS A 317 24.58 -2.19 1.23
C HIS A 317 25.41 -1.10 1.90
N VAL A 318 24.74 -0.08 2.48
CA VAL A 318 25.46 0.89 3.33
C VAL A 318 26.22 0.15 4.45
N THR A 319 25.73 -1.04 4.84
CA THR A 319 26.37 -1.99 5.75
C THR A 319 27.75 -2.45 5.31
N ASP A 320 28.08 -2.46 4.01
CA ASP A 320 29.41 -2.85 3.52
C ASP A 320 30.50 -1.88 4.00
N LEU A 321 30.15 -0.60 4.21
CA LEU A 321 31.10 0.41 4.68
C LEU A 321 30.81 0.81 6.14
N PHE A 322 29.54 0.82 6.53
CA PHE A 322 29.06 1.18 7.85
C PHE A 322 28.30 -0.03 8.44
N PRO A 323 28.98 -1.01 9.04
CA PRO A 323 28.37 -2.28 9.42
C PRO A 323 27.22 -2.14 10.42
N THR A 324 27.29 -1.15 11.32
CA THR A 324 26.33 -1.02 12.42
C THR A 324 25.25 0.02 12.09
N GLN A 325 24.00 -0.44 11.92
CA GLN A 325 22.84 0.45 11.81
C GLN A 325 22.35 0.86 13.21
N THR A 326 22.38 2.15 13.50
CA THR A 326 22.03 2.71 14.83
C THR A 326 20.56 3.11 14.94
N SER A 327 19.92 3.50 13.84
CA SER A 327 18.52 3.89 13.83
C SER A 327 17.91 3.76 12.44
N ARG A 328 16.62 3.40 12.40
CA ARG A 328 15.80 3.34 11.18
C ARG A 328 14.51 4.12 11.40
N PHE A 329 14.34 5.15 10.58
CA PHE A 329 13.19 6.04 10.56
C PHE A 329 12.79 6.37 9.12
N ASP A 330 12.14 5.40 8.48
CA ASP A 330 11.82 5.46 7.05
C ASP A 330 10.70 6.44 6.72
N LEU A 331 10.42 6.60 5.42
CA LEU A 331 9.38 7.50 4.92
C LEU A 331 7.99 7.14 5.48
N ALA A 332 7.71 5.86 5.70
CA ALA A 332 6.42 5.40 6.18
C ALA A 332 6.23 5.68 7.68
N GLN A 333 7.25 5.45 8.49
CA GLN A 333 7.30 5.75 9.92
C GLN A 333 7.21 7.26 10.14
N ALA A 334 8.00 8.05 9.39
CA ALA A 334 7.98 9.51 9.48
C ALA A 334 6.59 10.09 9.17
N ALA A 335 5.91 9.56 8.16
CA ALA A 335 4.56 9.98 7.83
C ALA A 335 3.55 9.55 8.90
N ARG A 336 3.63 8.31 9.40
CA ARG A 336 2.75 7.77 10.46
C ARG A 336 2.86 8.56 11.76
N ARG A 337 4.08 8.81 12.25
CA ARG A 337 4.35 9.64 13.45
C ARG A 337 4.03 11.12 13.23
N GLY A 338 3.73 11.52 11.99
CA GLY A 338 3.41 12.90 11.69
C GLY A 338 4.60 13.84 11.85
N VAL A 339 5.82 13.37 11.59
CA VAL A 339 6.99 14.25 11.45
C VAL A 339 6.92 14.95 10.08
N ILE A 340 6.50 14.22 9.06
CA ILE A 340 6.28 14.75 7.70
C ILE A 340 4.79 14.90 7.37
N SER A 341 4.50 15.56 6.25
CA SER A 341 3.16 15.64 5.67
C SER A 341 2.71 14.27 5.17
N PRO A 342 1.44 13.90 5.32
CA PRO A 342 0.88 12.71 4.67
C PRO A 342 1.10 12.75 3.15
N LEU A 343 1.19 11.58 2.52
CA LEU A 343 1.37 11.48 1.07
C LEU A 343 0.10 10.93 0.41
N ARG A 344 -0.33 11.59 -0.66
CA ARG A 344 -1.40 11.13 -1.57
C ARG A 344 -0.79 10.78 -2.92
N CYS A 345 -1.38 9.81 -3.60
CA CYS A 345 -0.94 9.40 -4.94
C CYS A 345 -2.07 9.47 -5.95
N VAL A 346 -1.75 9.95 -7.15
CA VAL A 346 -2.61 9.88 -8.34
C VAL A 346 -1.80 9.20 -9.45
N ARG A 347 -2.30 8.08 -9.95
CA ARG A 347 -1.73 7.39 -11.12
C ARG A 347 -2.48 7.81 -12.38
N ILE A 348 -1.73 8.13 -13.42
CA ILE A 348 -2.27 8.63 -14.68
C ILE A 348 -1.71 7.78 -15.81
N PRO A 349 -2.56 7.08 -16.58
CA PRO A 349 -2.08 6.26 -17.67
C PRO A 349 -1.41 7.17 -18.71
N PRO A 350 -0.19 6.84 -19.16
CA PRO A 350 0.43 7.55 -20.27
C PRO A 350 -0.47 7.40 -21.51
N GLY A 351 -0.76 8.50 -22.20
CA GLY A 351 -1.80 8.58 -23.23
C GLY A 351 -1.64 7.60 -24.40
N VAL A 352 -2.67 7.49 -25.23
CA VAL A 352 -2.69 6.60 -26.41
C VAL A 352 -1.53 6.95 -27.34
N GLY A 353 -0.52 6.09 -27.43
CA GLY A 353 0.72 6.32 -28.19
C GLY A 353 2.00 6.18 -27.37
N VAL A 354 1.97 6.46 -26.06
CA VAL A 354 3.08 6.23 -25.13
C VAL A 354 2.94 4.83 -24.51
N ARG A 355 2.66 3.83 -25.35
CA ARG A 355 2.65 2.44 -24.92
C ARG A 355 4.11 2.00 -24.84
N THR A 356 4.48 1.53 -23.66
CA THR A 356 5.77 0.92 -23.27
C THR A 356 6.95 1.85 -23.07
N ILE A 357 6.98 2.53 -21.89
CA ILE A 357 8.25 2.85 -21.20
C ILE A 357 9.10 1.57 -21.04
N ALA A 358 8.47 0.40 -20.99
CA ALA A 358 9.13 -0.92 -21.02
C ALA A 358 10.04 -1.17 -22.25
N LYS A 359 9.95 -0.37 -23.32
CA LYS A 359 10.88 -0.45 -24.46
C LYS A 359 12.14 0.39 -24.28
N VAL A 360 12.15 1.31 -23.33
CA VAL A 360 13.34 2.12 -23.05
C VAL A 360 14.35 1.24 -22.31
N PRO A 361 15.58 1.10 -22.81
CA PRO A 361 16.58 0.27 -22.18
C PRO A 361 16.96 0.82 -20.81
N LEU A 362 17.22 -0.09 -19.88
CA LEU A 362 17.75 0.25 -18.57
C LEU A 362 19.27 0.37 -18.67
N ARG A 363 19.81 1.55 -18.39
CA ARG A 363 21.25 1.77 -18.25
C ARG A 363 21.66 1.59 -16.79
N ARG A 364 22.76 0.87 -16.57
CA ARG A 364 23.38 0.78 -15.24
C ARG A 364 24.13 2.08 -14.98
N GLY A 365 23.62 2.92 -14.09
CA GLY A 365 24.36 4.09 -13.59
C GLY A 365 25.44 3.69 -12.58
N GLU A 366 26.18 4.67 -12.05
CA GLU A 366 27.21 4.43 -11.02
C GLU A 366 26.63 3.84 -9.73
N VAL A 367 25.36 4.13 -9.44
CA VAL A 367 24.74 3.88 -8.15
C VAL A 367 23.45 3.07 -8.30
N ASP A 368 22.57 3.41 -9.25
CA ASP A 368 21.37 2.61 -9.56
C ASP A 368 21.23 2.37 -11.07
N GLN A 369 20.42 1.38 -11.42
CA GLN A 369 19.91 1.17 -12.76
C GLN A 369 18.72 2.12 -12.96
N ASP A 370 18.73 2.84 -14.07
CA ASP A 370 17.65 3.75 -14.45
C ASP A 370 17.44 3.71 -15.97
N PHE A 371 16.33 4.27 -16.44
CA PHE A 371 16.03 4.35 -17.85
C PHE A 371 17.03 5.25 -18.59
N ASP A 372 17.31 4.91 -19.85
CA ASP A 372 18.02 5.78 -20.77
C ASP A 372 17.29 7.12 -20.92
N GLN A 373 17.94 8.20 -20.47
CA GLN A 373 17.31 9.52 -20.42
C GLN A 373 17.08 10.13 -21.80
N GLU A 374 17.93 9.82 -22.79
CA GLU A 374 17.81 10.37 -24.14
C GLU A 374 16.62 9.72 -24.87
N GLU A 375 16.52 8.40 -24.81
CA GLU A 375 15.40 7.66 -25.37
C GLU A 375 14.08 7.99 -24.65
N LEU A 376 14.11 8.09 -23.32
CA LEU A 376 12.94 8.48 -22.52
C LEU A 376 12.47 9.89 -22.88
N ALA A 377 13.39 10.84 -23.08
CA ALA A 377 13.05 12.19 -23.51
C ALA A 377 12.46 12.21 -24.93
N ALA A 378 13.02 11.44 -25.87
CA ALA A 378 12.50 11.34 -27.23
C ALA A 378 11.08 10.75 -27.29
N LEU A 379 10.79 9.78 -26.41
CA LEU A 379 9.47 9.16 -26.29
C LEU A 379 8.43 10.13 -25.72
N LEU A 380 8.81 10.90 -24.69
CA LEU A 380 7.87 11.71 -23.91
C LEU A 380 7.70 13.16 -24.39
N ASP A 381 8.71 13.76 -25.04
CA ASP A 381 8.69 15.15 -25.50
C ASP A 381 7.81 15.32 -26.75
N GLN A 382 6.49 15.15 -26.56
CA GLN A 382 5.47 15.23 -27.61
C GLN A 382 4.54 16.40 -27.29
N GLY A 383 4.31 17.30 -28.25
CA GLY A 383 3.46 18.49 -28.07
C GLY A 383 2.07 18.19 -27.48
N PRO A 384 1.30 17.22 -28.03
CA PRO A 384 0.00 16.83 -27.48
C PRO A 384 0.06 16.30 -26.05
N PHE A 385 1.12 15.55 -25.71
CA PHE A 385 1.33 15.04 -24.36
C PHE A 385 1.61 16.17 -23.38
N ASN A 386 2.53 17.08 -23.72
CA ASN A 386 2.89 18.23 -22.89
C ASN A 386 1.67 19.14 -22.62
N ALA A 387 0.84 19.38 -23.63
CA ALA A 387 -0.40 20.14 -23.49
C ALA A 387 -1.43 19.42 -22.60
N ALA A 388 -1.59 18.10 -22.76
CA ALA A 388 -2.48 17.30 -21.92
C ALA A 388 -2.04 17.30 -20.44
N VAL A 389 -0.72 17.24 -20.18
CA VAL A 389 -0.16 17.35 -18.83
C VAL A 389 -0.44 18.71 -18.20
N ALA A 390 -0.24 19.79 -18.95
CA ALA A 390 -0.53 21.14 -18.47
C ALA A 390 -2.03 21.33 -18.15
N ASP A 391 -2.92 20.88 -19.03
CA ASP A 391 -4.37 20.96 -18.79
C ASP A 391 -4.80 20.11 -17.59
N LEU A 392 -4.28 18.89 -17.48
CA LEU A 392 -4.49 18.03 -16.31
C LEU A 392 -4.07 18.72 -15.02
N TYR A 393 -2.88 19.33 -14.98
CA TYR A 393 -2.38 20.02 -13.80
C TYR A 393 -3.31 21.18 -13.44
N ARG A 394 -3.68 22.00 -14.43
CA ARG A 394 -4.59 23.13 -14.26
C ARG A 394 -5.95 22.71 -13.73
N VAL A 395 -6.55 21.65 -14.28
CA VAL A 395 -7.88 21.17 -13.89
C VAL A 395 -7.86 20.57 -12.48
N ARG A 396 -6.83 19.79 -12.14
CA ARG A 396 -6.81 18.99 -10.91
C ARG A 396 -6.13 19.68 -9.73
N PHE A 397 -5.11 20.48 -9.98
CA PHE A 397 -4.28 21.13 -8.96
C PHE A 397 -4.36 22.67 -9.01
N LYS A 398 -4.74 23.26 -10.15
CA LYS A 398 -4.85 24.71 -10.34
C LYS A 398 -3.52 25.39 -9.97
N ASP A 399 -3.56 26.35 -9.05
CA ASP A 399 -2.40 27.16 -8.63
C ASP A 399 -1.61 26.52 -7.49
N LEU A 400 -1.81 25.23 -7.19
CA LEU A 400 -1.03 24.55 -6.16
C LEU A 400 0.45 24.52 -6.57
N PRO A 401 1.38 24.86 -5.65
CA PRO A 401 2.79 24.88 -5.94
C PRO A 401 3.33 23.46 -6.18
N GLY A 402 4.04 23.26 -7.28
CA GLY A 402 4.50 21.95 -7.69
C GLY A 402 5.84 21.91 -8.40
N ILE A 403 6.41 20.72 -8.38
CA ILE A 403 7.68 20.36 -9.00
C ILE A 403 7.38 19.27 -10.03
N VAL A 404 7.81 19.50 -11.26
CA VAL A 404 7.62 18.58 -12.38
C VAL A 404 8.99 18.08 -12.81
N TYR A 405 9.20 16.77 -12.75
CA TYR A 405 10.44 16.12 -13.18
C TYR A 405 10.29 15.64 -14.62
N ALA A 406 10.90 16.35 -15.56
CA ALA A 406 10.92 16.02 -16.98
C ALA A 406 12.15 15.16 -17.35
N ALA A 407 12.03 14.40 -18.44
CA ALA A 407 13.04 13.41 -18.84
C ALA A 407 14.31 13.99 -19.47
N GLY A 408 14.31 15.27 -19.83
CA GLY A 408 15.46 15.93 -20.44
C GLY A 408 15.33 17.44 -20.46
N VAL A 409 16.42 18.14 -20.79
CA VAL A 409 16.50 19.61 -20.75
C VAL A 409 15.48 20.25 -21.69
N ARG A 410 15.46 19.85 -22.97
CA ARG A 410 14.50 20.37 -23.96
C ARG A 410 13.06 20.09 -23.55
N HIS A 411 12.79 18.87 -23.07
CA HIS A 411 11.48 18.47 -22.59
C HIS A 411 11.02 19.34 -21.40
N ALA A 412 11.92 19.67 -20.45
CA ALA A 412 11.60 20.55 -19.33
C ALA A 412 11.15 21.96 -19.78
N TYR A 413 11.83 22.55 -20.76
CA TYR A 413 11.44 23.85 -21.31
C TYR A 413 10.14 23.77 -22.13
N ASN A 414 9.95 22.71 -22.91
CA ASN A 414 8.72 22.51 -23.69
C ASN A 414 7.49 22.31 -22.80
N VAL A 415 7.62 21.52 -21.73
CA VAL A 415 6.56 21.36 -20.72
C VAL A 415 6.31 22.68 -20.01
N ALA A 416 7.34 23.41 -19.57
CA ALA A 416 7.15 24.71 -18.95
C ALA A 416 6.41 25.70 -19.86
N LYS A 417 6.72 25.69 -21.16
CA LYS A 417 5.98 26.48 -22.16
C LYS A 417 4.52 26.03 -22.27
N ALA A 418 4.24 24.73 -22.34
CA ALA A 418 2.86 24.23 -22.36
C ALA A 418 2.06 24.64 -21.11
N PHE A 419 2.69 24.69 -19.94
CA PHE A 419 2.07 25.21 -18.72
C PHE A 419 1.77 26.71 -18.83
N GLN A 420 2.69 27.50 -19.40
CA GLN A 420 2.48 28.94 -19.63
C GLN A 420 1.37 29.19 -20.66
N ASP A 421 1.35 28.44 -21.76
CA ASP A 421 0.30 28.50 -22.79
C ASP A 421 -1.09 28.14 -22.21
N ALA A 422 -1.13 27.29 -21.17
CA ALA A 422 -2.33 26.98 -20.41
C ALA A 422 -2.71 28.04 -19.35
N GLY A 423 -1.93 29.11 -19.22
CA GLY A 423 -2.16 30.24 -18.30
C GLY A 423 -1.58 30.05 -16.89
N MET A 424 -0.65 29.11 -16.68
CA MET A 424 -0.04 28.86 -15.37
C MET A 424 1.32 29.56 -15.20
N LYS A 425 1.64 29.93 -13.97
CA LYS A 425 2.95 30.51 -13.60
C LYS A 425 4.01 29.42 -13.50
N ALA A 426 4.53 28.98 -14.64
CA ALA A 426 5.53 27.92 -14.71
C ALA A 426 6.88 28.40 -15.25
N ARG A 427 7.97 27.79 -14.78
CA ARG A 427 9.32 28.01 -15.31
C ARG A 427 10.11 26.71 -15.40
N GLY A 428 10.81 26.54 -16.53
CA GLY A 428 11.76 25.46 -16.75
C GLY A 428 13.15 25.83 -16.23
N VAL A 429 13.83 24.88 -15.58
CA VAL A 429 15.23 25.01 -15.13
C VAL A 429 16.02 23.74 -15.43
N SER A 430 17.31 23.88 -15.72
CA SER A 430 18.22 22.76 -16.00
C SER A 430 19.61 23.03 -15.44
N GLY A 431 20.52 22.05 -15.54
CA GLY A 431 21.93 22.23 -15.19
C GLY A 431 22.65 23.31 -16.01
N GLU A 432 22.10 23.69 -17.17
CA GLU A 432 22.61 24.75 -18.04
C GLU A 432 22.16 26.14 -17.57
N THR A 433 21.16 26.24 -16.70
CA THR A 433 20.68 27.53 -16.18
C THR A 433 21.78 28.19 -15.34
N PRO A 434 22.20 29.44 -15.65
CA PRO A 434 23.24 30.13 -14.89
C PRO A 434 22.90 30.24 -13.40
N LYS A 435 23.88 30.01 -12.51
CA LYS A 435 23.66 29.98 -11.04
C LYS A 435 22.90 31.18 -10.48
N ARG A 436 23.23 32.40 -10.93
CA ARG A 436 22.55 33.64 -10.51
C ARG A 436 21.11 33.71 -10.98
N GLU A 437 20.81 33.16 -12.16
CA GLU A 437 19.44 33.07 -12.67
C GLU A 437 18.65 31.99 -11.93
N LEU A 438 19.24 30.83 -11.72
CA LEU A 438 18.64 29.75 -10.93
C LEU A 438 18.24 30.25 -9.53
N ALA A 439 19.15 30.94 -8.83
CA ALA A 439 18.85 31.52 -7.52
C ALA A 439 17.67 32.50 -7.55
N ARG A 440 17.57 33.34 -8.59
CA ARG A 440 16.43 34.26 -8.78
C ARG A 440 15.12 33.52 -9.02
N ILE A 441 15.13 32.47 -9.86
CA ILE A 441 13.96 31.64 -10.16
C ILE A 441 13.48 30.90 -8.91
N LEU A 442 14.39 30.30 -8.14
CA LEU A 442 14.06 29.60 -6.91
C LEU A 442 13.49 30.57 -5.86
N ALA A 443 14.05 31.77 -5.74
CA ALA A 443 13.50 32.80 -4.86
C ALA A 443 12.11 33.29 -5.31
N ALA A 444 11.88 33.44 -6.63
CA ALA A 444 10.56 33.78 -7.18
C ALA A 444 9.53 32.68 -6.93
N TYR A 445 9.95 31.41 -6.95
CA TYR A 445 9.11 30.30 -6.53
C TYR A 445 8.78 30.36 -5.03
N GLU A 446 9.71 30.67 -4.14
CA GLU A 446 9.36 30.83 -2.72
C GLU A 446 8.40 32.01 -2.48
N ARG A 447 8.49 33.09 -3.27
CA ARG A 447 7.62 34.27 -3.17
C ARG A 447 6.22 34.11 -3.77
N GLY A 448 5.92 33.05 -4.51
CA GLY A 448 4.61 32.90 -5.17
C GLY A 448 4.47 33.54 -6.55
N GLU A 449 5.57 34.03 -7.12
CA GLU A 449 5.62 34.54 -8.49
C GLU A 449 5.64 33.39 -9.51
N ILE A 450 6.13 32.22 -9.10
CA ILE A 450 6.13 30.98 -9.87
C ILE A 450 5.44 29.91 -9.02
N ASP A 451 4.49 29.19 -9.60
CA ASP A 451 3.77 28.10 -8.93
C ASP A 451 4.29 26.73 -9.38
N VAL A 452 4.80 26.60 -10.60
CA VAL A 452 5.30 25.30 -11.12
C VAL A 452 6.75 25.39 -11.59
N LEU A 453 7.63 24.60 -10.98
CA LEU A 453 9.01 24.42 -11.43
C LEU A 453 9.15 23.12 -12.22
N VAL A 454 9.49 23.23 -13.49
CA VAL A 454 9.79 22.07 -14.35
C VAL A 454 11.30 21.90 -14.43
N ASN A 455 11.82 20.74 -14.07
CA ASN A 455 13.26 20.49 -14.06
C ASN A 455 13.65 19.19 -14.77
N ALA A 456 14.88 19.16 -15.30
CA ALA A 456 15.53 17.96 -15.80
C ALA A 456 16.59 17.49 -14.79
N GLN A 457 16.16 16.70 -13.80
CA GLN A 457 16.98 16.10 -12.74
C GLN A 457 17.75 17.06 -11.80
N LEU A 458 17.71 18.37 -12.05
CA LEU A 458 18.43 19.38 -11.27
C LEU A 458 17.97 19.44 -9.80
N LEU A 459 16.65 19.44 -9.58
CA LEU A 459 16.04 19.70 -8.27
C LEU A 459 15.70 18.41 -7.51
N ALA A 460 16.28 17.28 -7.90
CA ALA A 460 16.16 16.04 -7.13
C ALA A 460 16.93 16.12 -5.80
N GLU A 461 18.07 16.83 -5.79
CA GLU A 461 19.00 16.94 -4.67
C GLU A 461 19.38 18.41 -4.39
N GLY A 462 19.58 18.74 -3.11
CA GLY A 462 20.15 20.03 -2.68
C GLY A 462 19.31 21.28 -2.97
N TRP A 463 18.01 21.14 -3.17
CA TRP A 463 17.04 22.22 -3.06
C TRP A 463 15.97 21.85 -2.04
N ASN A 464 15.58 22.83 -1.22
CA ASN A 464 14.70 22.63 -0.09
C ASN A 464 13.62 23.72 -0.09
N SER A 465 12.35 23.32 -0.22
CA SER A 465 11.20 24.22 -0.21
C SER A 465 10.10 23.65 0.67
N HIS A 466 9.61 24.45 1.62
CA HIS A 466 8.42 24.11 2.40
C HIS A 466 7.14 24.28 1.57
N ARG A 467 7.18 25.14 0.54
CA ARG A 467 6.03 25.48 -0.31
C ARG A 467 5.62 24.33 -1.24
N ALA A 468 6.56 23.51 -1.68
CA ALA A 468 6.30 22.42 -2.64
C ALA A 468 5.23 21.43 -2.15
N THR A 469 4.15 21.30 -2.92
CA THR A 469 2.98 20.47 -2.56
C THR A 469 2.76 19.33 -3.55
N VAL A 470 2.91 19.59 -4.86
CA VAL A 470 2.75 18.57 -5.90
C VAL A 470 4.12 18.12 -6.42
N CYS A 471 4.35 16.81 -6.49
CA CYS A 471 5.48 16.18 -7.17
C CYS A 471 4.93 15.41 -8.36
N MET A 472 5.27 15.83 -9.57
CA MET A 472 4.81 15.22 -10.81
C MET A 472 5.96 14.54 -11.55
N HIS A 473 5.90 13.21 -11.64
CA HIS A 473 6.90 12.39 -12.30
C HIS A 473 6.55 12.22 -13.78
N LEU A 474 6.90 13.20 -14.62
CA LEU A 474 6.82 13.03 -16.07
C LEU A 474 7.92 12.12 -16.60
N ALA A 475 9.04 12.01 -15.89
CA ALA A 475 10.11 11.05 -16.13
C ALA A 475 10.01 9.90 -15.11
N PRO A 476 9.38 8.77 -15.47
CA PRO A 476 9.49 7.51 -14.74
C PRO A 476 10.94 7.16 -14.42
N THR A 477 11.16 6.48 -13.30
CA THR A 477 12.49 6.06 -12.83
C THR A 477 12.42 4.62 -12.34
N ALA A 478 13.46 3.84 -12.61
CA ALA A 478 13.63 2.50 -12.02
C ALA A 478 14.39 2.52 -10.68
N SER A 479 15.07 3.64 -10.38
CA SER A 479 15.72 3.85 -9.10
C SER A 479 14.73 4.24 -8.01
N LYS A 480 14.61 3.40 -6.97
CA LYS A 480 13.84 3.71 -5.73
C LYS A 480 14.40 4.93 -5.02
N ARG A 481 15.73 5.10 -5.05
CA ARG A 481 16.41 6.22 -4.40
C ARG A 481 16.08 7.55 -5.07
N VAL A 482 16.23 7.65 -6.40
CA VAL A 482 15.88 8.86 -7.14
C VAL A 482 14.41 9.19 -6.93
N TYR A 483 13.54 8.18 -6.96
CA TYR A 483 12.12 8.35 -6.69
C TYR A 483 11.86 8.91 -5.27
N GLN A 484 12.48 8.32 -4.24
CA GLN A 484 12.32 8.75 -2.86
C GLN A 484 12.87 10.16 -2.61
N GLN A 485 13.99 10.54 -3.24
CA GLN A 485 14.52 11.91 -3.15
C GLN A 485 13.54 12.93 -3.77
N ARG A 486 12.93 12.61 -4.91
CA ARG A 486 11.92 13.46 -5.58
C ARG A 486 10.67 13.61 -4.71
N VAL A 487 10.12 12.49 -4.21
CA VAL A 487 8.97 12.50 -3.30
C VAL A 487 9.29 13.24 -2.00
N GLY A 488 10.52 13.09 -1.48
CA GLY A 488 11.03 13.77 -0.30
C GLY A 488 10.97 15.31 -0.38
N ARG A 489 10.88 15.90 -1.58
CA ARG A 489 10.71 17.35 -1.75
C ARG A 489 9.31 17.84 -1.37
N VAL A 490 8.31 16.96 -1.37
CA VAL A 490 6.93 17.30 -1.00
C VAL A 490 6.51 16.72 0.36
N THR A 491 7.42 16.13 1.13
CA THR A 491 7.11 15.59 2.46
C THR A 491 7.11 16.65 3.55
N ARG A 492 7.83 17.77 3.38
CA ARG A 492 7.91 18.81 4.41
C ARG A 492 6.54 19.40 4.76
N ARG A 493 6.37 19.75 6.03
CA ARG A 493 5.17 20.41 6.53
C ARG A 493 5.23 21.90 6.22
N ALA A 494 4.05 22.45 5.92
CA ALA A 494 3.83 23.87 5.71
C ALA A 494 2.41 24.24 6.13
N PRO A 495 2.19 25.47 6.61
CA PRO A 495 0.85 25.98 6.89
C PRO A 495 -0.08 25.82 5.68
N GLY A 496 -1.30 25.32 5.89
CA GLY A 496 -2.29 25.11 4.83
C GLY A 496 -2.06 23.88 3.93
N LYS A 497 -0.92 23.19 4.05
CA LYS A 497 -0.63 21.96 3.30
C LYS A 497 -1.27 20.75 3.97
N GLU A 498 -2.28 20.17 3.31
CA GLU A 498 -2.98 18.97 3.79
C GLU A 498 -2.11 17.71 3.63
N ALA A 499 -1.49 17.55 2.46
CA ALA A 499 -0.68 16.40 2.08
C ALA A 499 0.28 16.78 0.94
N GLY A 500 1.40 16.06 0.83
CA GLY A 500 2.18 16.01 -0.41
C GLY A 500 1.44 15.16 -1.45
N ILE A 501 1.31 15.65 -2.67
CA ILE A 501 0.63 14.94 -3.76
C ILE A 501 1.68 14.43 -4.74
N VAL A 502 1.73 13.13 -4.93
CA VAL A 502 2.60 12.47 -5.90
C VAL A 502 1.77 12.05 -7.11
N VAL A 503 2.23 12.42 -8.31
CA VAL A 503 1.59 12.08 -9.58
C VAL A 503 2.51 11.18 -10.39
N ASP A 504 2.09 9.92 -10.52
CA ASP A 504 2.84 8.88 -11.23
C ASP A 504 2.20 8.62 -12.61
N PHE A 505 3.00 8.68 -13.67
CA PHE A 505 2.55 8.43 -15.04
C PHE A 505 2.59 6.95 -15.40
N VAL A 506 1.75 6.17 -14.71
CA VAL A 506 1.60 4.71 -14.86
C VAL A 506 0.13 4.31 -14.96
N HIS A 507 -0.15 3.11 -15.46
CA HIS A 507 -1.51 2.59 -15.46
C HIS A 507 -2.00 2.42 -14.00
N PRO A 508 -3.28 2.70 -13.68
CA PRO A 508 -3.81 2.54 -12.32
C PRO A 508 -3.52 1.17 -11.68
N ALA A 509 -3.58 0.10 -12.47
CA ALA A 509 -3.34 -1.28 -12.05
C ALA A 509 -1.87 -1.73 -12.13
N THR A 510 -0.91 -0.82 -12.39
CA THR A 510 0.52 -1.15 -12.40
C THR A 510 0.95 -1.73 -11.05
N THR A 511 1.67 -2.84 -11.11
CA THR A 511 2.05 -3.70 -9.99
C THR A 511 3.49 -3.44 -9.54
N HIS A 512 3.92 -4.01 -8.41
CA HIS A 512 5.26 -3.71 -7.86
C HIS A 512 6.44 -4.35 -8.63
N ASP A 513 6.16 -5.33 -9.48
CA ASP A 513 7.10 -5.98 -10.41
C ASP A 513 7.38 -5.14 -11.68
N ASP A 514 6.61 -4.06 -11.90
CA ASP A 514 6.89 -3.11 -12.97
C ASP A 514 8.25 -2.43 -12.71
N PRO A 515 9.11 -2.27 -13.73
CA PRO A 515 10.40 -1.59 -13.56
C PRO A 515 10.25 -0.13 -13.12
N VAL A 516 9.10 0.51 -13.36
CA VAL A 516 8.84 1.87 -12.89
C VAL A 516 8.49 1.85 -11.40
N VAL A 517 9.28 2.56 -10.61
CA VAL A 517 8.98 2.77 -9.19
C VAL A 517 7.77 3.70 -9.05
N THR A 518 6.83 3.30 -8.20
CA THR A 518 5.64 4.09 -7.83
C THR A 518 5.61 4.30 -6.32
N LEU A 519 4.74 5.21 -5.84
CA LEU A 519 4.66 5.43 -4.39
C LEU A 519 4.26 4.16 -3.62
N HIS A 520 3.46 3.28 -4.23
CA HIS A 520 2.97 2.07 -3.59
C HIS A 520 4.04 0.97 -3.57
N SER A 521 4.85 0.84 -4.63
CA SER A 521 5.97 -0.11 -4.62
C SER A 521 7.14 0.36 -3.76
N LEU A 522 7.33 1.67 -3.57
CA LEU A 522 8.29 2.20 -2.60
C LEU A 522 7.87 1.88 -1.15
N LEU A 523 6.58 2.00 -0.84
CA LEU A 523 6.04 1.86 0.53
C LEU A 523 5.45 0.46 0.83
N ASP A 524 5.66 -0.49 -0.09
CA ASP A 524 5.09 -1.83 -0.09
C ASP A 524 3.59 -1.89 0.26
N ARG A 525 2.76 -1.16 -0.50
CA ARG A 525 1.31 -1.06 -0.28
C ARG A 525 0.52 -1.82 -1.32
N ASP A 526 -0.24 -2.83 -0.89
CA ASP A 526 -0.96 -3.73 -1.78
C ASP A 526 -2.16 -3.13 -2.52
N VAL A 527 -2.67 -2.00 -2.04
CA VAL A 527 -3.92 -1.42 -2.53
C VAL A 527 -3.71 0.02 -2.99
N TYR A 528 -4.00 0.26 -4.26
CA TYR A 528 -4.12 1.60 -4.81
C TYR A 528 -5.57 2.08 -4.79
N ARG A 529 -5.75 3.34 -4.38
CA ARG A 529 -7.01 4.07 -4.49
C ARG A 529 -6.71 5.50 -4.94
N GLY A 530 -7.21 5.90 -6.11
CA GLY A 530 -6.85 7.19 -6.72
C GLY A 530 -7.09 8.39 -5.81
N GLY A 531 -6.04 9.18 -5.56
CA GLY A 531 -6.07 10.39 -4.73
C GLY A 531 -6.15 10.14 -3.22
N ALA A 532 -6.16 8.89 -2.77
CA ALA A 532 -6.18 8.55 -1.35
C ALA A 532 -4.83 8.84 -0.68
N ILE A 533 -4.86 8.98 0.65
CA ILE A 533 -3.64 8.97 1.46
C ILE A 533 -3.06 7.56 1.41
N VAL A 534 -1.80 7.46 1.01
CA VAL A 534 -1.03 6.21 0.95
C VAL A 534 -0.32 5.98 2.28
N VAL A 535 0.20 7.06 2.88
CA VAL A 535 0.86 6.99 4.20
C VAL A 535 0.71 8.28 5.00
N GLY A 536 0.64 8.13 6.32
CA GLY A 536 0.45 9.20 7.29
C GLY A 536 -1.00 9.35 7.77
N PRO A 537 -1.22 10.16 8.82
CA PRO A 537 -2.52 10.27 9.47
C PRO A 537 -3.56 10.93 8.55
N VAL A 538 -4.80 10.44 8.63
CA VAL A 538 -5.93 11.04 7.94
C VAL A 538 -6.32 12.34 8.63
N ARG A 539 -5.88 13.47 8.10
CA ARG A 539 -6.25 14.79 8.64
C ARG A 539 -7.62 15.22 8.14
N ARG A 540 -8.55 15.47 9.07
CA ARG A 540 -9.79 16.22 8.78
C ARG A 540 -9.48 17.72 8.75
N GLY A 541 -8.70 18.18 7.78
CA GLY A 541 -8.26 19.58 7.66
C GLY A 541 -9.13 20.45 6.73
N ARG A 542 -9.06 21.77 6.92
CA ARG A 542 -9.53 22.81 5.98
C ARG A 542 -8.51 22.96 4.85
N GLY A 543 -8.52 22.04 3.89
CA GLY A 543 -7.67 22.07 2.69
C GLY A 543 -8.48 21.79 1.43
N ARG A 544 -7.93 22.13 0.25
CA ARG A 544 -8.52 21.75 -1.04
C ARG A 544 -8.48 20.22 -1.17
N ARG A 545 -9.63 19.58 -0.93
CA ARG A 545 -9.75 18.12 -0.98
C ARG A 545 -9.53 17.60 -2.40
N LEU A 546 -8.46 16.84 -2.60
CA LEU A 546 -8.30 16.03 -3.79
C LEU A 546 -9.42 14.98 -3.83
N ARG A 547 -10.10 14.86 -4.98
CA ARG A 547 -11.16 13.85 -5.15
C ARG A 547 -10.55 12.46 -5.03
N VAL A 548 -11.00 11.71 -4.02
CA VAL A 548 -10.63 10.32 -3.80
C VAL A 548 -11.58 9.41 -4.57
N GLU A 549 -11.02 8.49 -5.34
CA GLU A 549 -11.77 7.46 -6.02
C GLU A 549 -12.38 6.49 -5.00
N ARG A 550 -13.61 6.04 -5.27
CA ARG A 550 -14.30 5.07 -4.40
C ARG A 550 -13.79 3.65 -4.59
N ARG A 551 -13.21 3.39 -5.77
CA ARG A 551 -12.79 2.06 -6.18
C ARG A 551 -11.30 1.86 -5.97
N VAL A 552 -10.91 0.61 -5.77
CA VAL A 552 -9.54 0.22 -5.41
C VAL A 552 -8.98 -0.77 -6.42
N LEU A 553 -7.66 -0.90 -6.44
CA LEU A 553 -6.95 -1.85 -7.28
C LEU A 553 -5.85 -2.56 -6.48
N PRO A 554 -5.72 -3.89 -6.61
CA PRO A 554 -4.56 -4.62 -6.11
C PRO A 554 -3.33 -4.27 -6.96
N VAL A 555 -2.22 -3.99 -6.30
CA VAL A 555 -0.95 -3.60 -6.94
C VAL A 555 0.22 -4.49 -6.52
N THR A 556 0.00 -5.43 -5.60
CA THR A 556 1.03 -6.37 -5.14
C THR A 556 1.22 -7.55 -6.08
N PRO A 557 2.44 -7.86 -6.54
CA PRO A 557 2.67 -8.98 -7.47
C PRO A 557 2.43 -10.34 -6.81
N ASP A 558 2.50 -10.39 -5.48
CA ASP A 558 2.24 -11.58 -4.67
C ASP A 558 0.79 -12.07 -4.87
N PRO A 559 0.60 -13.31 -5.38
CA PRO A 559 -0.73 -13.89 -5.60
C PRO A 559 -1.58 -13.99 -4.32
N ASP A 560 -0.98 -14.28 -3.17
CA ASP A 560 -1.69 -14.54 -1.92
C ASP A 560 -2.16 -13.23 -1.31
N ARG A 561 -1.27 -12.24 -1.18
CA ARG A 561 -1.64 -10.88 -0.76
C ARG A 561 -2.68 -10.28 -1.69
N ARG A 562 -2.58 -10.54 -3.00
CA ARG A 562 -3.57 -10.09 -3.99
C ARG A 562 -4.92 -10.77 -3.79
N ALA A 563 -4.95 -12.07 -3.52
CA ALA A 563 -6.18 -12.80 -3.19
C ALA A 563 -6.85 -12.19 -1.94
N MET A 564 -6.09 -11.89 -0.89
CA MET A 564 -6.61 -11.21 0.31
C MET A 564 -7.26 -9.86 -0.01
N VAL A 565 -6.67 -9.07 -0.91
CA VAL A 565 -7.28 -7.82 -1.39
C VAL A 565 -8.59 -8.08 -2.12
N PHE A 566 -8.64 -9.09 -2.99
CA PHE A 566 -9.88 -9.50 -3.67
C PHE A 566 -10.98 -9.86 -2.67
N GLU A 567 -10.62 -10.58 -1.62
CA GLU A 567 -11.56 -11.00 -0.58
C GLU A 567 -12.10 -9.83 0.24
N ARG A 568 -11.20 -8.95 0.72
CA ARG A 568 -11.55 -7.80 1.56
C ARG A 568 -12.32 -6.72 0.80
N GLU A 569 -11.91 -6.43 -0.43
CA GLU A 569 -12.38 -5.26 -1.19
C GLU A 569 -13.28 -5.61 -2.39
N LEU A 570 -13.79 -6.85 -2.45
CA LEU A 570 -14.54 -7.41 -3.59
C LEU A 570 -15.50 -6.44 -4.30
N TRP A 571 -16.29 -5.68 -3.53
CA TRP A 571 -17.31 -4.76 -4.06
C TRP A 571 -16.81 -3.35 -4.37
N ARG A 572 -15.55 -3.04 -4.05
CA ARG A 572 -14.88 -1.76 -4.30
C ARG A 572 -13.83 -1.88 -5.41
N ILE A 573 -13.54 -3.05 -5.94
CA ILE A 573 -12.52 -3.20 -6.97
C ILE A 573 -12.93 -2.53 -8.30
N ALA A 574 -12.01 -1.81 -8.94
CA ALA A 574 -12.19 -1.30 -10.30
C ALA A 574 -11.87 -2.39 -11.32
N VAL A 575 -12.81 -3.32 -11.50
CA VAL A 575 -12.66 -4.53 -12.31
C VAL A 575 -12.21 -4.21 -13.74
N GLU A 576 -12.61 -3.06 -14.29
CA GLU A 576 -12.25 -2.63 -15.65
C GLU A 576 -10.74 -2.42 -15.89
N HIS A 577 -9.95 -2.22 -14.82
CA HIS A 577 -8.52 -1.97 -14.92
C HIS A 577 -7.67 -3.22 -14.62
N LEU A 578 -8.30 -4.31 -14.17
CA LEU A 578 -7.62 -5.58 -13.91
C LEU A 578 -7.22 -6.26 -15.23
N SER A 579 -6.24 -7.15 -15.17
CA SER A 579 -5.93 -8.05 -16.29
C SER A 579 -7.08 -9.03 -16.55
N TRP A 580 -7.16 -9.60 -17.75
CA TRP A 580 -8.26 -10.48 -18.13
C TRP A 580 -8.40 -11.72 -17.23
N SER A 581 -7.27 -12.32 -16.81
CA SER A 581 -7.25 -13.45 -15.87
C SER A 581 -7.81 -13.05 -14.50
N GLU A 582 -7.46 -11.87 -14.01
CA GLU A 582 -7.96 -11.34 -12.74
C GLU A 582 -9.43 -10.95 -12.79
N GLN A 583 -9.90 -10.42 -13.92
CA GLN A 583 -11.33 -10.18 -14.15
C GLN A 583 -12.13 -11.49 -14.03
N HIS A 584 -11.58 -12.59 -14.53
CA HIS A 584 -12.18 -13.93 -14.40
C HIS A 584 -12.20 -14.42 -12.93
N VAL A 585 -11.10 -14.23 -12.20
CA VAL A 585 -11.00 -14.57 -10.77
C VAL A 585 -12.01 -13.75 -9.98
N TRP A 586 -12.07 -12.44 -10.20
CA TRP A 586 -13.03 -11.54 -9.56
C TRP A 586 -14.47 -11.98 -9.85
N ALA A 587 -14.81 -12.26 -11.11
CA ALA A 587 -16.16 -12.67 -11.50
C ALA A 587 -16.60 -13.96 -10.79
N ALA A 588 -15.69 -14.94 -10.68
CA ALA A 588 -15.94 -16.19 -9.96
C ALA A 588 -16.15 -15.94 -8.45
N LEU A 589 -15.25 -15.20 -7.80
CA LEU A 589 -15.35 -14.86 -6.37
C LEU A 589 -16.63 -14.07 -6.07
N ALA A 590 -16.94 -13.07 -6.90
CA ALA A 590 -18.17 -12.29 -6.82
C ALA A 590 -19.40 -13.18 -6.95
N GLY A 591 -19.41 -14.12 -7.89
CA GLY A 591 -20.51 -15.07 -8.05
C GLY A 591 -20.72 -15.95 -6.82
N ALA A 592 -19.63 -16.48 -6.25
CA ALA A 592 -19.68 -17.33 -5.07
C ALA A 592 -20.18 -16.58 -3.81
N ARG A 593 -19.77 -15.32 -3.63
CA ARG A 593 -20.02 -14.52 -2.41
C ARG A 593 -21.12 -13.47 -2.55
N VAL A 594 -21.78 -13.33 -3.70
CA VAL A 594 -22.81 -12.29 -3.90
C VAL A 594 -23.98 -12.46 -2.92
N ALA A 595 -24.36 -11.33 -2.31
CA ALA A 595 -25.58 -11.19 -1.50
C ALA A 595 -26.67 -10.46 -2.29
N SER A 596 -27.91 -10.52 -1.80
CA SER A 596 -29.09 -9.96 -2.50
C SER A 596 -28.99 -8.45 -2.78
N ASN A 597 -28.40 -7.68 -1.88
CA ASN A 597 -28.14 -6.24 -2.02
C ASN A 597 -27.07 -5.94 -3.08
N ASN A 598 -26.06 -6.80 -3.22
CA ASN A 598 -24.92 -6.59 -4.11
C ASN A 598 -25.16 -7.11 -5.54
N TRP A 599 -26.23 -7.87 -5.80
CA TRP A 599 -26.52 -8.41 -7.13
C TRP A 599 -26.52 -7.35 -8.25
N ARG A 600 -27.23 -6.24 -8.04
CA ARG A 600 -27.29 -5.14 -9.02
C ARG A 600 -25.92 -4.48 -9.19
N ARG A 601 -25.19 -4.32 -8.08
CA ARG A 601 -23.85 -3.74 -8.06
C ARG A 601 -22.86 -4.59 -8.84
N ALA A 602 -22.84 -5.90 -8.62
CA ALA A 602 -22.00 -6.86 -9.34
C ALA A 602 -22.19 -6.72 -10.86
N LYS A 603 -23.44 -6.65 -11.32
CA LYS A 603 -23.76 -6.44 -12.74
C LYS A 603 -23.26 -5.09 -13.27
N ALA A 604 -23.41 -4.02 -12.49
CA ALA A 604 -22.92 -2.69 -12.86
C ALA A 604 -21.37 -2.64 -12.93
N MET A 605 -20.69 -3.43 -12.10
CA MET A 605 -19.24 -3.55 -12.14
C MET A 605 -18.75 -4.28 -13.40
N LEU A 606 -19.59 -5.08 -14.06
CA LEU A 606 -19.32 -5.76 -15.34
C LEU A 606 -19.95 -5.02 -16.55
N HIS A 607 -20.04 -3.68 -16.51
CA HIS A 607 -20.63 -2.89 -17.60
C HIS A 607 -19.75 -2.84 -18.86
N PHE A 608 -18.44 -3.02 -18.71
CA PHE A 608 -17.46 -3.01 -19.80
C PHE A 608 -17.34 -4.37 -20.52
N ASP A 609 -17.95 -5.43 -19.98
CA ASP A 609 -17.93 -6.78 -20.55
C ASP A 609 -18.81 -6.85 -21.80
N GLN A 610 -18.19 -6.66 -22.97
CA GLN A 610 -18.88 -6.67 -24.26
C GLN A 610 -19.18 -8.11 -24.75
N THR A 611 -18.32 -9.08 -24.42
CA THR A 611 -18.50 -10.48 -24.85
C THR A 611 -19.55 -11.19 -24.01
N GLY A 612 -19.77 -10.74 -22.77
CA GLY A 612 -20.67 -11.38 -21.81
C GLY A 612 -20.04 -12.56 -21.08
N GLU A 613 -18.75 -12.84 -21.32
CA GLU A 613 -18.03 -13.97 -20.75
C GLU A 613 -17.84 -13.83 -19.24
N LEU A 614 -17.46 -12.63 -18.77
CA LEU A 614 -17.31 -12.35 -17.34
C LEU A 614 -18.66 -12.43 -16.62
N ARG A 615 -19.72 -11.93 -17.27
CA ARG A 615 -21.09 -12.06 -16.77
C ARG A 615 -21.51 -13.53 -16.70
N ARG A 616 -21.22 -14.34 -17.73
CA ARG A 616 -21.49 -15.77 -17.71
C ARG A 616 -20.75 -16.44 -16.56
N ARG A 617 -19.45 -16.17 -16.39
CA ARG A 617 -18.63 -16.69 -15.29
C ARG A 617 -19.23 -16.36 -13.92
N PHE A 618 -19.60 -15.10 -13.69
CA PHE A 618 -20.25 -14.64 -12.46
C PHE A 618 -21.54 -15.42 -12.17
N VAL A 619 -22.42 -15.56 -13.17
CA VAL A 619 -23.73 -16.20 -12.99
C VAL A 619 -23.60 -17.71 -12.79
N ILE A 620 -22.73 -18.38 -13.57
CA ILE A 620 -22.46 -19.83 -13.43
C ILE A 620 -21.84 -20.13 -12.06
N THR A 621 -20.84 -19.35 -11.63
CA THR A 621 -20.24 -19.57 -10.30
C THR A 621 -21.25 -19.30 -9.18
N CYS A 622 -22.14 -18.31 -9.34
CA CYS A 622 -23.25 -18.11 -8.42
C CYS A 622 -24.17 -19.33 -8.37
N LEU A 623 -24.48 -19.95 -9.51
CA LEU A 623 -25.32 -21.14 -9.57
C LEU A 623 -24.68 -22.36 -8.87
N GLN A 624 -23.36 -22.51 -9.00
CA GLN A 624 -22.57 -23.63 -8.47
C GLN A 624 -22.25 -23.50 -6.97
N ARG A 625 -21.74 -22.33 -6.55
CA ARG A 625 -21.06 -22.18 -5.24
C ARG A 625 -21.85 -21.38 -4.21
N ASN A 626 -22.86 -20.61 -4.64
CA ASN A 626 -23.57 -19.73 -3.71
C ASN A 626 -24.56 -20.53 -2.83
N ARG A 627 -24.45 -20.35 -1.51
CA ARG A 627 -25.30 -21.04 -0.53
C ARG A 627 -26.76 -20.59 -0.58
N ASN A 628 -27.06 -19.39 -1.09
CA ASN A 628 -28.41 -18.85 -1.12
C ASN A 628 -29.21 -19.33 -2.34
N THR A 629 -30.21 -20.18 -2.10
CA THR A 629 -31.09 -20.75 -3.13
C THR A 629 -31.81 -19.71 -3.98
N GLN A 630 -32.24 -18.58 -3.40
CA GLN A 630 -32.92 -17.52 -4.17
C GLN A 630 -31.98 -16.86 -5.17
N LEU A 631 -30.70 -16.70 -4.80
CA LEU A 631 -29.69 -16.15 -5.71
C LEU A 631 -29.29 -17.16 -6.79
N ARG A 632 -29.20 -18.45 -6.46
CA ARG A 632 -29.05 -19.52 -7.46
C ARG A 632 -30.20 -19.54 -8.48
N LEU A 633 -31.44 -19.42 -8.02
CA LEU A 633 -32.60 -19.33 -8.93
C LEU A 633 -32.58 -18.05 -9.78
N ARG A 634 -32.15 -16.92 -9.21
CA ARG A 634 -32.00 -15.67 -9.97
C ARG A 634 -30.87 -15.76 -11.00
N ALA A 635 -29.76 -16.41 -10.67
CA ALA A 635 -28.69 -16.71 -11.60
C ALA A 635 -29.19 -17.56 -12.77
N LEU A 636 -29.97 -18.60 -12.46
CA LEU A 636 -30.60 -19.47 -13.46
C LEU A 636 -31.53 -18.70 -14.40
N GLN A 637 -32.29 -17.73 -13.87
CA GLN A 637 -33.15 -16.85 -14.68
C GLN A 637 -32.35 -15.96 -15.64
N GLU A 638 -31.18 -15.47 -15.23
CA GLU A 638 -30.31 -14.68 -16.11
C GLU A 638 -29.66 -15.54 -17.20
N ILE A 639 -29.23 -16.77 -16.89
CA ILE A 639 -28.74 -17.73 -17.90
C ILE A 639 -29.84 -18.00 -18.92
N ALA A 640 -31.04 -18.35 -18.45
CA ALA A 640 -32.22 -18.50 -19.29
C ALA A 640 -32.53 -17.25 -20.12
N ALA A 641 -32.19 -16.06 -19.60
CA ALA A 641 -32.41 -14.82 -20.30
C ALA A 641 -31.41 -14.56 -21.44
N SER A 642 -30.14 -14.95 -21.24
CA SER A 642 -29.02 -14.70 -22.15
C SER A 642 -29.08 -15.43 -23.49
N ARG A 643 -29.83 -16.55 -23.57
CA ARG A 643 -29.87 -17.49 -24.70
C ARG A 643 -28.52 -18.13 -25.07
N ASP A 644 -27.53 -18.06 -24.19
CA ASP A 644 -26.27 -18.80 -24.33
C ASP A 644 -26.52 -20.30 -24.17
N ALA A 645 -26.29 -21.05 -25.25
CA ALA A 645 -26.54 -22.48 -25.31
C ALA A 645 -25.63 -23.30 -24.38
N GLU A 646 -24.36 -22.91 -24.26
CA GLU A 646 -23.40 -23.64 -23.44
C GLU A 646 -23.63 -23.34 -21.96
N ALA A 647 -23.88 -22.07 -21.60
CA ALA A 647 -24.25 -21.71 -20.24
C ALA A 647 -25.53 -22.42 -19.80
N PHE A 648 -26.48 -22.60 -20.72
CA PHE A 648 -27.73 -23.31 -20.47
C PHE A 648 -27.51 -24.81 -20.25
N ASP A 649 -26.62 -25.44 -21.03
CA ASP A 649 -26.24 -26.85 -20.86
C ASP A 649 -25.59 -27.09 -19.49
N GLU A 650 -24.59 -26.28 -19.15
CA GLU A 650 -23.90 -26.35 -17.86
C GLU A 650 -24.88 -26.12 -16.68
N ALA A 651 -25.82 -25.18 -16.83
CA ALA A 651 -26.84 -24.94 -15.82
C ALA A 651 -27.77 -26.14 -15.57
N ILE A 652 -28.09 -26.93 -16.61
CA ILE A 652 -28.89 -28.16 -16.47
C ILE A 652 -28.14 -29.16 -15.59
N ASP A 653 -26.86 -29.39 -15.88
CA ASP A 653 -26.05 -30.37 -15.15
C ASP A 653 -25.90 -29.96 -13.67
N ILE A 654 -25.67 -28.67 -13.41
CA ILE A 654 -25.60 -28.13 -12.04
C ILE A 654 -26.94 -28.34 -11.29
N VAL A 655 -28.07 -28.05 -11.92
CA VAL A 655 -29.40 -28.23 -11.33
C VAL A 655 -29.70 -29.71 -11.05
N GLY A 656 -29.16 -30.63 -11.86
CA GLY A 656 -29.26 -32.08 -11.62
C GLY A 656 -28.73 -32.51 -10.25
N GLY A 657 -27.64 -31.88 -9.80
CA GLY A 657 -27.01 -32.13 -8.50
C GLY A 657 -27.70 -31.48 -7.29
N TRP A 658 -28.73 -30.65 -7.50
CA TRP A 658 -29.43 -29.97 -6.40
C TRP A 658 -30.30 -30.91 -5.57
N SER A 659 -30.63 -30.47 -4.36
CA SER A 659 -31.63 -31.13 -3.51
C SER A 659 -32.98 -31.21 -4.24
N ARG A 660 -33.82 -32.18 -3.86
CA ARG A 660 -35.08 -32.49 -4.54
C ARG A 660 -35.97 -31.26 -4.76
N ASP A 661 -36.17 -30.44 -3.73
CA ASP A 661 -37.06 -29.27 -3.79
C ASP A 661 -36.47 -28.13 -4.62
N GLU A 662 -35.17 -27.89 -4.49
CA GLU A 662 -34.47 -26.86 -5.28
C GLU A 662 -34.41 -27.24 -6.75
N ARG A 663 -34.13 -28.51 -7.05
CA ARG A 663 -34.12 -29.06 -8.41
C ARG A 663 -35.48 -28.89 -9.08
N ARG A 664 -36.59 -29.10 -8.37
CA ARG A 664 -37.95 -28.86 -8.89
C ARG A 664 -38.15 -27.41 -9.32
N GLU A 665 -37.76 -26.43 -8.50
CA GLU A 665 -37.88 -25.01 -8.85
C GLU A 665 -36.90 -24.61 -9.96
N GLY A 666 -35.67 -25.14 -9.96
CA GLY A 666 -34.69 -24.89 -11.01
C GLY A 666 -35.15 -25.42 -12.38
N VAL A 667 -35.62 -26.66 -12.43
CA VAL A 667 -36.16 -27.28 -13.65
C VAL A 667 -37.36 -26.50 -14.18
N LYS A 668 -38.22 -25.98 -13.30
CA LYS A 668 -39.35 -25.14 -13.69
C LYS A 668 -38.90 -23.86 -14.41
N VAL A 669 -37.85 -23.19 -13.92
CA VAL A 669 -37.26 -22.00 -14.58
C VAL A 669 -36.70 -22.36 -15.96
N LEU A 670 -35.97 -23.48 -16.08
CA LEU A 670 -35.38 -23.91 -17.35
C LEU A 670 -36.43 -24.35 -18.38
N LEU A 671 -37.47 -25.08 -17.95
CA LEU A 671 -38.60 -25.45 -18.81
C LEU A 671 -39.39 -24.22 -19.28
N GLN A 672 -39.57 -23.22 -18.40
CA GLN A 672 -40.18 -21.95 -18.79
C GLN A 672 -39.34 -21.24 -19.86
N ALA A 673 -38.02 -21.24 -19.72
CA ALA A 673 -37.11 -20.67 -20.71
C ALA A 673 -37.25 -21.34 -22.09
N LEU A 674 -37.24 -22.68 -22.13
CA LEU A 674 -37.43 -23.46 -23.37
C LEU A 674 -38.82 -23.29 -23.99
N ALA A 675 -39.83 -22.98 -23.17
CA ALA A 675 -41.21 -22.76 -23.62
C ALA A 675 -41.41 -21.39 -24.29
N GLU A 676 -40.72 -20.37 -23.79
CA GLU A 676 -40.87 -18.96 -24.16
C GLU A 676 -39.80 -18.50 -25.17
N ARG A 677 -38.62 -19.11 -25.17
CA ARG A 677 -37.45 -18.66 -25.93
C ARG A 677 -36.89 -19.77 -26.82
N SER A 678 -36.25 -19.39 -27.93
CA SER A 678 -35.44 -20.31 -28.74
C SER A 678 -34.01 -20.29 -28.20
N ILE A 679 -33.58 -21.39 -27.57
CA ILE A 679 -32.24 -21.55 -26.98
C ILE A 679 -31.60 -22.79 -27.58
N GLY A 680 -30.36 -22.67 -28.06
CA GLY A 680 -29.61 -23.76 -28.69
C GLY A 680 -30.24 -24.29 -29.98
N ARG A 681 -29.64 -25.36 -30.51
CA ARG A 681 -30.18 -26.09 -31.66
C ARG A 681 -31.35 -26.99 -31.23
N ARG A 682 -32.18 -27.42 -32.19
CA ARG A 682 -33.40 -28.22 -31.90
C ARG A 682 -33.09 -29.57 -31.25
N ASP A 683 -32.01 -30.23 -31.68
CA ASP A 683 -31.47 -31.46 -31.10
C ASP A 683 -31.03 -31.25 -29.65
N GLN A 684 -30.27 -30.18 -29.38
CA GLN A 684 -29.85 -29.80 -28.02
C GLN A 684 -31.05 -29.51 -27.12
N ALA A 685 -31.99 -28.67 -27.56
CA ALA A 685 -33.21 -28.36 -26.82
C ALA A 685 -34.06 -29.60 -26.52
N THR A 686 -34.08 -30.56 -27.44
CA THR A 686 -34.76 -31.85 -27.22
C THR A 686 -34.06 -32.67 -26.14
N ALA A 687 -32.73 -32.78 -26.20
CA ALA A 687 -31.95 -33.49 -25.19
C ALA A 687 -32.08 -32.86 -23.80
N TRP A 688 -31.98 -31.53 -23.72
CA TRP A 688 -32.17 -30.74 -22.49
C TRP A 688 -33.55 -30.97 -21.88
N LEU A 689 -34.60 -30.89 -22.69
CA LEU A 689 -35.97 -31.08 -22.23
C LEU A 689 -36.17 -32.44 -21.57
N TRP A 690 -35.58 -33.50 -22.14
CA TRP A 690 -35.71 -34.85 -21.59
C TRP A 690 -34.85 -35.07 -20.34
N ARG A 691 -33.64 -34.48 -20.26
CA ARG A 691 -32.85 -34.44 -19.02
C ARG A 691 -33.62 -33.74 -17.89
N LEU A 692 -34.22 -32.59 -18.19
CA LEU A 692 -35.05 -31.84 -17.23
C LEU A 692 -36.27 -32.65 -16.77
N ALA A 693 -36.94 -33.33 -17.69
CA ALA A 693 -38.09 -34.18 -17.37
C ALA A 693 -37.70 -35.37 -16.47
N GLU A 694 -36.51 -35.93 -16.65
CA GLU A 694 -35.96 -37.00 -15.82
C GLU A 694 -35.65 -36.51 -14.40
N TYR A 695 -35.06 -35.33 -14.24
CA TYR A 695 -34.80 -34.71 -12.92
C TYR A 695 -36.07 -34.48 -12.08
N THR A 696 -37.21 -34.28 -12.74
CA THR A 696 -38.53 -34.11 -12.10
C THR A 696 -39.50 -35.23 -12.44
N ARG A 697 -39.00 -36.46 -12.65
CA ARG A 697 -39.80 -37.65 -13.00
C ARG A 697 -41.04 -37.83 -12.13
N GLU A 698 -40.84 -37.74 -10.83
CA GLU A 698 -41.87 -37.86 -9.79
C GLU A 698 -43.04 -36.88 -9.97
N VAL A 699 -42.80 -35.65 -10.40
CA VAL A 699 -43.84 -34.64 -10.63
C VAL A 699 -44.73 -35.07 -11.80
N HIS A 700 -44.11 -35.64 -12.84
CA HIS A 700 -44.79 -36.13 -14.01
C HIS A 700 -45.55 -37.43 -13.74
N GLU A 701 -44.97 -38.34 -12.95
CA GLU A 701 -45.62 -39.55 -12.48
C GLU A 701 -46.84 -39.24 -11.61
N GLU A 702 -46.71 -38.35 -10.63
CA GLU A 702 -47.82 -37.93 -9.75
C GLU A 702 -48.99 -37.37 -10.57
N TYR A 703 -48.73 -36.48 -11.53
CA TYR A 703 -49.76 -35.96 -12.43
C TYR A 703 -50.39 -37.07 -13.29
N ALA A 704 -49.59 -37.96 -13.87
CA ALA A 704 -50.08 -39.02 -14.74
C ALA A 704 -50.94 -40.04 -13.97
N VAL A 705 -50.55 -40.40 -12.75
CA VAL A 705 -51.32 -41.29 -11.86
C VAL A 705 -52.64 -40.63 -11.43
N GLN A 706 -52.61 -39.34 -11.05
CA GLN A 706 -53.84 -38.61 -10.70
C GLN A 706 -54.81 -38.49 -11.88
N ARG A 707 -54.29 -38.24 -13.07
CA ARG A 707 -55.10 -38.07 -14.28
C ARG A 707 -55.60 -39.40 -14.85
N TRP A 708 -54.78 -40.44 -14.74
CA TRP A 708 -55.04 -41.77 -15.28
C TRP A 708 -54.44 -42.86 -14.37
N PRO A 709 -55.23 -43.46 -13.45
CA PRO A 709 -54.73 -44.41 -12.45
C PRO A 709 -54.01 -45.65 -13.01
N GLU A 710 -54.39 -46.10 -14.23
CA GLU A 710 -53.73 -47.21 -14.94
C GLU A 710 -52.23 -46.96 -15.18
N THR A 711 -51.79 -45.70 -15.11
CA THR A 711 -50.37 -45.31 -15.14
C THR A 711 -49.52 -46.10 -14.14
N LYS A 712 -50.02 -46.31 -12.91
CA LYS A 712 -49.27 -47.03 -11.87
C LYS A 712 -48.99 -48.47 -12.26
N ARG A 713 -49.96 -49.13 -12.91
CA ARG A 713 -49.82 -50.50 -13.42
C ARG A 713 -48.84 -50.55 -14.59
N LEU A 714 -48.94 -49.61 -15.54
CA LEU A 714 -48.06 -49.57 -16.72
C LEU A 714 -46.60 -49.28 -16.36
N LEU A 715 -46.35 -48.32 -15.48
CA LEU A 715 -45.00 -48.02 -14.97
C LEU A 715 -44.46 -49.18 -14.12
N GLY A 716 -45.30 -49.78 -13.26
CA GLY A 716 -44.92 -50.95 -12.46
C GLY A 716 -44.55 -52.17 -13.32
N LEU A 717 -45.30 -52.44 -14.40
CA LEU A 717 -44.97 -53.50 -15.36
C LEU A 717 -43.65 -53.23 -16.07
N LEU A 718 -43.34 -51.97 -16.39
CA LEU A 718 -42.07 -51.61 -17.00
C LEU A 718 -40.91 -51.81 -16.00
N VAL A 719 -40.99 -51.24 -14.80
CA VAL A 719 -39.95 -51.31 -13.77
C VAL A 719 -39.64 -52.77 -13.34
N ASN A 720 -40.66 -53.61 -13.21
CA ASN A 720 -40.52 -54.99 -12.74
C ASN A 720 -40.21 -56.02 -13.84
N SER A 721 -39.97 -55.58 -15.08
CA SER A 721 -39.69 -56.48 -16.21
C SER A 721 -38.24 -56.42 -16.64
N SER A 722 -37.68 -57.54 -17.08
CA SER A 722 -36.30 -57.66 -17.57
C SER A 722 -36.24 -58.35 -18.94
N GLY A 723 -35.08 -58.27 -19.60
CA GLY A 723 -34.85 -58.90 -20.92
C GLY A 723 -35.88 -58.49 -21.99
N GLY A 724 -36.28 -59.43 -22.85
CA GLY A 724 -37.24 -59.16 -23.93
C GLY A 724 -38.65 -58.77 -23.46
N ALA A 725 -39.03 -59.09 -22.21
CA ALA A 725 -40.30 -58.64 -21.63
C ALA A 725 -40.28 -57.12 -21.35
N HIS A 726 -39.12 -56.58 -21.00
CA HIS A 726 -38.93 -55.14 -20.76
C HIS A 726 -39.18 -54.32 -22.03
N ALA A 727 -38.62 -54.74 -23.18
CA ALA A 727 -38.87 -54.10 -24.47
C ALA A 727 -40.35 -54.16 -24.89
N ARG A 728 -41.03 -55.29 -24.63
CA ARG A 728 -42.49 -55.42 -24.88
C ARG A 728 -43.30 -54.45 -24.01
N ASN A 729 -42.98 -54.35 -22.72
CA ASN A 729 -43.67 -53.43 -21.81
C ASN A 729 -43.41 -51.96 -22.15
N ALA A 730 -42.19 -51.61 -22.59
CA ALA A 730 -41.89 -50.27 -23.09
C ALA A 730 -42.73 -49.91 -24.33
N ARG A 731 -42.86 -50.84 -25.30
CA ARG A 731 -43.74 -50.64 -26.47
C ARG A 731 -45.20 -50.48 -26.06
N ARG A 732 -45.68 -51.29 -25.10
CA ARG A 732 -47.03 -51.21 -24.56
C ARG A 732 -47.31 -49.85 -23.91
N LEU A 733 -46.37 -49.34 -23.12
CA LEU A 733 -46.46 -48.00 -22.52
C LEU A 733 -46.48 -46.90 -23.60
N VAL A 734 -45.62 -46.98 -24.60
CA VAL A 734 -45.59 -46.01 -25.72
C VAL A 734 -46.89 -46.01 -26.52
N GLN A 735 -47.45 -47.20 -26.82
CA GLN A 735 -48.74 -47.31 -27.50
C GLN A 735 -49.88 -46.74 -26.66
N ALA A 736 -49.88 -47.00 -25.35
CA ALA A 736 -50.84 -46.43 -24.42
C ALA A 736 -50.74 -44.90 -24.36
N ALA A 737 -49.52 -44.36 -24.26
CA ALA A 737 -49.28 -42.92 -24.24
C ALA A 737 -49.77 -42.23 -25.51
N ARG A 738 -49.65 -42.84 -26.70
CA ARG A 738 -50.13 -42.28 -27.97
C ARG A 738 -51.65 -42.08 -28.05
N LYS A 739 -52.43 -42.81 -27.25
CA LYS A 739 -53.89 -42.70 -27.22
C LYS A 739 -54.39 -41.60 -26.29
N GLN A 740 -53.49 -40.99 -25.52
CA GLN A 740 -53.82 -39.95 -24.54
C GLN A 740 -53.65 -38.55 -25.12
N ASP A 741 -54.16 -37.54 -24.40
CA ASP A 741 -53.88 -36.14 -24.72
C ASP A 741 -52.38 -35.84 -24.59
N ARG A 742 -51.91 -34.83 -25.35
CA ARG A 742 -50.48 -34.50 -25.47
C ARG A 742 -49.77 -34.33 -24.12
N ARG A 743 -50.47 -33.79 -23.11
CA ARG A 743 -49.89 -33.53 -21.78
C ARG A 743 -49.75 -34.81 -20.97
N LEU A 744 -50.77 -35.66 -20.98
CA LEU A 744 -50.70 -36.98 -20.34
C LEU A 744 -49.69 -37.90 -21.04
N SER A 745 -49.62 -37.88 -22.39
CA SER A 745 -48.57 -38.57 -23.15
C SER A 745 -47.17 -38.12 -22.75
N ALA A 746 -46.98 -36.80 -22.58
CA ALA A 746 -45.71 -36.21 -22.15
C ALA A 746 -45.30 -36.67 -20.75
N ALA A 747 -46.25 -36.66 -19.81
CA ALA A 747 -46.02 -37.10 -18.44
C ALA A 747 -45.68 -38.59 -18.35
N LEU A 748 -46.38 -39.45 -19.10
CA LEU A 748 -46.11 -40.90 -19.15
C LEU A 748 -44.70 -41.21 -19.67
N LEU A 749 -44.26 -40.52 -20.73
CA LEU A 749 -42.94 -40.73 -21.32
C LEU A 749 -41.81 -40.12 -20.48
N ALA A 750 -42.10 -39.09 -19.69
CA ALA A 750 -41.18 -38.54 -18.69
C ALA A 750 -41.03 -39.46 -17.48
N ALA A 751 -42.12 -40.10 -17.04
CA ALA A 751 -42.13 -41.04 -15.91
C ALA A 751 -41.49 -42.41 -16.22
N ALA A 752 -41.46 -42.83 -17.49
CA ALA A 752 -40.96 -44.13 -17.89
C ALA A 752 -39.42 -44.23 -17.78
N LEU A 753 -38.94 -45.26 -17.08
CA LEU A 753 -37.52 -45.64 -17.02
C LEU A 753 -37.30 -46.99 -17.68
N ALA A 754 -36.27 -47.08 -18.52
CA ALA A 754 -35.77 -48.34 -19.04
C ALA A 754 -34.35 -48.60 -18.55
N HIS A 755 -34.03 -49.85 -18.27
CA HIS A 755 -32.68 -50.28 -17.89
C HIS A 755 -32.06 -51.27 -18.90
N THR A 756 -32.81 -51.69 -19.93
CA THR A 756 -32.24 -52.44 -21.06
C THR A 756 -32.07 -51.55 -22.29
N PRO A 757 -31.02 -51.75 -23.10
CA PRO A 757 -30.77 -50.95 -24.31
C PRO A 757 -31.97 -50.94 -25.28
N GLU A 758 -32.61 -52.09 -25.49
CA GLU A 758 -33.77 -52.22 -26.40
C GLU A 758 -34.99 -51.43 -25.94
N ALA A 759 -35.31 -51.48 -24.64
CA ALA A 759 -36.43 -50.73 -24.09
C ALA A 759 -36.16 -49.22 -24.09
N GLU A 760 -34.91 -48.83 -23.81
CA GLU A 760 -34.48 -47.44 -23.86
C GLU A 760 -34.54 -46.89 -25.29
N GLU A 761 -34.17 -47.67 -26.31
CA GLU A 761 -34.33 -47.28 -27.72
C GLU A 761 -35.79 -47.02 -28.10
N VAL A 762 -36.71 -47.88 -27.62
CA VAL A 762 -38.16 -47.69 -27.81
C VAL A 762 -38.65 -46.38 -27.18
N LEU A 763 -38.25 -46.11 -25.94
CA LEU A 763 -38.61 -44.88 -25.23
C LEU A 763 -37.98 -43.65 -25.90
N ARG A 764 -36.70 -43.70 -26.25
CA ARG A 764 -35.97 -42.63 -26.96
C ARG A 764 -36.65 -42.29 -28.28
N GLY A 765 -37.01 -43.29 -29.09
CA GLY A 765 -37.74 -43.06 -30.33
C GLY A 765 -39.11 -42.40 -30.12
N ALA A 766 -39.83 -42.72 -29.04
CA ALA A 766 -41.08 -42.05 -28.67
C ALA A 766 -40.86 -40.61 -28.22
N ARG A 767 -39.86 -40.37 -27.35
CA ARG A 767 -39.43 -39.07 -26.85
C ARG A 767 -39.03 -38.12 -27.98
N THR A 768 -38.22 -38.57 -28.94
CA THR A 768 -37.80 -37.79 -30.11
C THR A 768 -38.97 -37.39 -31.00
N ARG A 769 -39.93 -38.30 -31.24
CA ARG A 769 -41.13 -37.98 -32.04
C ARG A 769 -42.01 -36.92 -31.37
N MET A 770 -42.14 -36.95 -30.05
CA MET A 770 -42.95 -35.99 -29.31
C MET A 770 -42.28 -34.61 -29.20
N ALA A 771 -40.95 -34.58 -29.15
CA ALA A 771 -40.14 -33.37 -29.08
C ALA A 771 -39.92 -32.65 -30.43
N ARG A 772 -40.66 -33.01 -31.50
CA ARG A 772 -40.63 -32.29 -32.80
C ARG A 772 -40.81 -30.77 -32.67
N LYS A 773 -41.57 -30.31 -31.67
CA LYS A 773 -41.69 -28.90 -31.25
C LYS A 773 -41.31 -28.80 -29.77
N PRO A 774 -40.02 -28.58 -29.42
CA PRO A 774 -39.53 -28.60 -28.04
C PRO A 774 -40.25 -27.58 -27.15
N SER A 775 -40.46 -26.36 -27.63
CA SER A 775 -41.14 -25.30 -26.87
C SER A 775 -42.58 -25.64 -26.48
N ALA A 776 -43.33 -26.26 -27.39
CA ALA A 776 -44.69 -26.74 -27.10
C ALA A 776 -44.69 -27.89 -26.10
N LEU A 777 -43.70 -28.79 -26.17
CA LEU A 777 -43.57 -29.88 -25.21
C LEU A 777 -43.14 -29.38 -23.81
N ALA A 778 -42.24 -28.39 -23.74
CA ALA A 778 -41.81 -27.76 -22.51
C ALA A 778 -43.00 -27.15 -21.75
N ARG A 779 -43.94 -26.48 -22.46
CA ARG A 779 -45.18 -25.95 -21.87
C ARG A 779 -46.05 -27.03 -21.25
N GLU A 780 -46.18 -28.19 -21.90
CA GLU A 780 -47.01 -29.28 -21.36
C GLU A 780 -46.37 -29.90 -20.12
N LEU A 781 -45.04 -30.10 -20.12
CA LEU A 781 -44.32 -30.58 -18.94
C LEU A 781 -44.38 -29.58 -17.78
N LEU A 782 -44.24 -28.28 -18.08
CA LEU A 782 -44.33 -27.20 -17.09
C LEU A 782 -45.70 -27.17 -16.39
N ARG A 783 -46.78 -27.48 -17.11
CA ARG A 783 -48.14 -27.54 -16.54
C ARG A 783 -48.32 -28.63 -15.48
N ASN A 784 -47.48 -29.66 -15.48
CA ASN A 784 -47.55 -30.77 -14.53
C ASN A 784 -47.08 -30.37 -13.12
N PHE A 785 -46.31 -29.29 -13.01
CA PHE A 785 -45.87 -28.79 -11.72
C PHE A 785 -47.06 -28.27 -10.90
N PRO A 786 -47.12 -28.56 -9.59
CA PRO A 786 -48.20 -28.08 -8.74
C PRO A 786 -48.22 -26.54 -8.74
N LYS A 787 -49.41 -25.96 -8.92
CA LYS A 787 -49.60 -24.52 -8.74
C LYS A 787 -49.31 -24.20 -7.27
N GLY A 788 -48.33 -23.34 -7.01
CA GLY A 788 -47.88 -23.03 -5.66
C GLY A 788 -49.06 -22.72 -4.73
N ARG A 789 -49.18 -23.46 -3.63
CA ARG A 789 -50.08 -23.06 -2.54
C ARG A 789 -49.57 -21.71 -2.04
N ARG A 790 -50.33 -20.62 -2.27
CA ARG A 790 -50.26 -19.45 -1.38
C ARG A 790 -50.35 -20.02 0.05
N ARG A 791 -49.33 -19.77 0.88
CA ARG A 791 -49.34 -20.14 2.31
C ARG A 791 -50.69 -19.70 2.90
N ARG A 792 -51.62 -20.65 3.10
CA ARG A 792 -52.78 -20.44 3.97
C ARG A 792 -52.20 -20.33 5.37
N GLY A 793 -52.33 -19.16 5.98
CA GLY A 793 -51.91 -18.91 7.37
C GLY A 793 -52.43 -20.00 8.29
N GLY A 794 -51.56 -20.48 9.19
CA GLY A 794 -51.85 -21.56 10.11
C GLY A 794 -53.08 -21.28 10.95
N ARG A 795 -54.06 -22.17 10.87
CA ARG A 795 -55.24 -22.22 11.74
C ARG A 795 -54.76 -22.74 13.11
N ARG A 796 -54.51 -21.83 14.06
CA ARG A 796 -54.22 -22.19 15.46
C ARG A 796 -55.42 -22.95 16.05
N ARG A 797 -55.17 -24.17 16.54
CA ARG A 797 -56.09 -24.98 17.36
C ARG A 797 -56.40 -24.22 18.66
N ARG A 798 -57.69 -24.01 18.93
CA ARG A 798 -58.22 -23.50 20.22
C ARG A 798 -58.41 -24.69 21.17
N ARG A 799 -57.81 -24.64 22.37
CA ARG A 799 -58.21 -25.43 23.57
C ARG A 799 -59.24 -24.59 24.37
N PRO A 800 -60.21 -25.20 25.08
CA PRO A 800 -61.19 -24.47 25.88
C PRO A 800 -60.80 -24.35 27.37
N GLY A 801 -61.21 -23.23 27.99
CA GLY A 801 -61.27 -22.97 29.44
C GLY A 801 -59.94 -22.53 30.09
N GLY A 802 -59.84 -21.46 30.89
CA GLY A 802 -60.82 -20.51 31.43
C GLY A 802 -60.13 -19.37 32.21
N GLN A 803 -60.95 -18.37 32.56
CA GLN A 803 -60.79 -17.28 33.54
C GLN A 803 -59.85 -16.06 33.28
N ASN A 804 -60.56 -14.93 33.14
CA ASN A 804 -60.38 -13.60 33.75
C ASN A 804 -59.28 -12.60 33.33
N SER A 805 -59.82 -11.50 32.79
CA SER A 805 -59.65 -10.09 33.23
C SER A 805 -58.82 -9.12 32.37
N SER A 806 -59.56 -8.10 31.92
CA SER A 806 -59.21 -6.69 31.72
C SER A 806 -58.50 -6.21 30.43
N GLY A 807 -59.11 -5.21 29.79
CA GLY A 807 -58.41 -4.13 29.09
C GLY A 807 -58.78 -3.87 27.63
N ASN A 808 -59.59 -2.82 27.40
CA ASN A 808 -59.77 -2.02 26.16
C ASN A 808 -58.56 -1.98 25.20
N GLY A 809 -58.65 -1.82 23.87
CA GLY A 809 -59.75 -1.49 22.97
C GLY A 809 -59.21 -0.97 21.62
N ARG A 810 -60.06 -1.07 20.57
CA ARG A 810 -60.06 -0.42 19.24
C ARG A 810 -59.28 -1.04 18.04
N LYS A 811 -60.08 -1.24 16.99
CA LYS A 811 -59.84 -1.73 15.61
C LYS A 811 -59.35 -0.61 14.67
N PRO A 812 -58.97 -0.99 13.43
CA PRO A 812 -59.65 -0.46 12.25
C PRO A 812 -60.19 -1.55 11.30
N ALA A 813 -61.35 -1.27 10.69
CA ALA A 813 -62.00 -2.01 9.61
C ALA A 813 -61.53 -1.40 8.27
N GLU A 814 -61.05 -2.20 7.31
CA GLU A 814 -61.80 -2.98 6.30
C GLU A 814 -62.52 -2.13 5.24
N ALA A 815 -62.03 -2.32 4.01
CA ALA A 815 -62.53 -1.84 2.74
C ALA A 815 -63.85 -2.51 2.36
N LEU A 816 -64.52 -1.97 1.34
CA LEU A 816 -65.18 -2.75 0.28
C LEU A 816 -65.53 -1.85 -0.90
N SER A 817 -65.02 -2.21 -2.08
CA SER A 817 -65.59 -1.87 -3.40
C SER A 817 -66.89 -2.68 -3.60
N PRO A 818 -67.74 -2.41 -4.62
CA PRO A 818 -67.42 -2.83 -6.00
C PRO A 818 -68.10 -2.03 -7.15
N GLY A 819 -67.61 -2.26 -8.39
CA GLY A 819 -68.53 -2.59 -9.49
C GLY A 819 -68.73 -1.59 -10.64
N ALA A 820 -68.07 -1.92 -11.77
CA ALA A 820 -68.62 -2.08 -13.12
C ALA A 820 -69.06 -0.88 -14.01
N ASP A 821 -68.64 -1.04 -15.28
CA ASP A 821 -69.22 -0.65 -16.57
C ASP A 821 -69.15 0.79 -17.13
N GLY A 822 -68.78 0.83 -18.42
CA GLY A 822 -69.21 1.83 -19.40
C GLY A 822 -68.17 2.87 -19.82
N GLY A 823 -67.56 2.70 -21.01
CA GLY A 823 -67.34 3.86 -21.89
C GLY A 823 -68.65 4.25 -22.59
N PRO A 824 -68.78 5.37 -23.32
CA PRO A 824 -67.72 6.12 -24.00
C PRO A 824 -67.82 7.67 -23.86
N ASP A 825 -66.95 8.35 -24.63
CA ASP A 825 -67.23 9.60 -25.36
C ASP A 825 -66.99 11.01 -24.78
N THR A 826 -66.33 11.78 -25.66
CA THR A 826 -66.50 13.22 -25.98
C THR A 826 -65.92 14.36 -25.13
N SER A 827 -65.28 15.27 -25.90
CA SER A 827 -65.22 16.75 -25.80
C SER A 827 -64.50 17.37 -24.59
N GLU A 828 -63.38 18.06 -24.82
CA GLU A 828 -63.30 19.47 -25.26
C GLU A 828 -63.88 20.47 -24.26
N GLY A 829 -62.98 21.30 -23.70
CA GLY A 829 -63.06 22.75 -23.91
C GLY A 829 -63.77 23.61 -22.86
N GLY A 830 -62.95 24.39 -22.13
CA GLY A 830 -63.29 25.73 -21.60
C GLY A 830 -64.25 25.74 -20.39
N LYS A 831 -64.35 26.79 -19.59
CA LYS A 831 -63.74 28.12 -19.56
C LYS A 831 -64.26 28.78 -18.26
N ASP A 832 -63.78 30.00 -17.99
CA ASP A 832 -64.31 30.99 -17.04
C ASP A 832 -63.98 30.73 -15.55
N GLY A 833 -63.57 31.71 -14.75
CA GLY A 833 -63.47 33.16 -14.91
C GLY A 833 -63.50 33.77 -13.51
N GLU A 834 -62.82 34.92 -13.34
CA GLU A 834 -62.98 35.93 -12.26
C GLU A 834 -62.73 35.46 -10.80
N ASP A 835 -62.32 36.20 -9.80
CA ASP A 835 -61.82 37.56 -9.48
C ASP A 835 -61.18 37.36 -8.06
N GLY A 836 -60.22 38.09 -7.52
CA GLY A 836 -59.58 39.34 -7.87
C GLY A 836 -58.64 39.75 -6.71
N VAL A 837 -58.28 41.04 -6.75
CA VAL A 837 -57.74 41.86 -5.64
C VAL A 837 -56.21 41.81 -5.42
N ALA A 838 -55.55 42.66 -6.21
CA ALA A 838 -54.36 43.48 -5.85
C ALA A 838 -54.72 44.48 -4.72
N PRO A 839 -53.82 45.37 -4.19
CA PRO A 839 -52.48 45.75 -4.66
C PRO A 839 -51.41 45.80 -3.52
N GLN A 840 -50.10 45.73 -3.75
CA GLN A 840 -49.17 46.66 -4.40
C GLN A 840 -49.23 48.13 -3.93
N GLU A 841 -48.12 48.62 -3.39
CA GLU A 841 -47.49 49.93 -3.65
C GLU A 841 -45.98 49.73 -3.34
N SER A 842 -45.03 49.81 -4.29
CA SER A 842 -44.53 50.97 -5.05
C SER A 842 -43.76 51.95 -4.17
N ALA A 843 -42.65 52.60 -4.53
CA ALA A 843 -42.01 52.86 -5.81
C ALA A 843 -40.54 53.29 -5.54
N ALA A 844 -39.62 53.14 -6.50
CA ALA A 844 -39.01 54.23 -7.32
C ALA A 844 -37.55 54.49 -6.87
N GLU A 845 -36.55 54.28 -7.73
CA GLU A 845 -35.84 55.30 -8.57
C GLU A 845 -35.01 56.26 -7.70
N GLU A 846 -33.78 56.68 -7.93
CA GLU A 846 -32.77 56.80 -9.00
C GLU A 846 -31.40 56.83 -8.22
N GLU A 847 -30.17 56.74 -8.73
CA GLU A 847 -29.45 57.68 -9.59
C GLU A 847 -27.95 57.27 -9.60
N GLN A 848 -27.16 57.99 -10.38
CA GLN A 848 -25.88 57.67 -11.01
C GLN A 848 -24.59 57.79 -10.15
N ALA A 849 -23.64 56.87 -10.40
CA ALA A 849 -22.17 57.06 -10.59
C ALA A 849 -21.28 57.69 -9.46
N PRO A 850 -19.95 57.88 -9.66
CA PRO A 850 -18.89 56.87 -9.55
C PRO A 850 -17.71 57.29 -8.62
N SER A 851 -16.70 56.42 -8.43
CA SER A 851 -15.24 56.71 -8.43
C SER A 851 -14.39 55.95 -7.39
N ALA A 852 -13.23 55.50 -7.90
CA ALA A 852 -11.90 55.31 -7.30
C ALA A 852 -11.72 55.11 -5.79
N GLY A 853 -10.94 54.06 -5.48
CA GLY A 853 -10.27 53.79 -4.21
C GLY A 853 -9.47 52.50 -4.31
#